data_AF-A0A1G0K0Z3-F1
#
_entry.id   AF-A0A1G0K0Z3-F1
#
_cell.length_a   1.000
_cell.length_b   1.000
_cell.length_c   1.000
_cell.angle_alpha   90.00
_cell.angle_beta   90.00
_cell.angle_gamma   90.00
#
_symmetry.space_group_name_H-M   'P 1'
#
loop_
_entity.id
_entity.type
_entity.pdbx_description
1 polymer ?
#
loop_
_entity_poly.entity_id
_entity_poly.type
_entity_poly.pdbx_seq_one_letter_code
_entity_poly.pdbx_strand_id
1 'polypeptide(L)'
;MDSRVKQSDLDPVTLEVIRNALPAISNEMSADLQRTSYNMMIYEVRDYCTALVNPAGELVSQNVGGVSHFIADLGVLIEDAVKRYGREGFKPGDVLITNHQAVAGQHLNNVAIHLPFFFEGELLMFAICRAHWIDVGGTSTGFGSGPVADPWLEGLQFDQLKIYEDGKLNEMLYRMIKDNIRFPESSLGDLKSQIAACRLALRRLDELFRKYGRNTVVAAIARIFDETEQRCRNIVAGFKDGTYEARSSIDTDGITANQPYNFHVKVVIADGNMTIDLSDCPKERQVGWNARTRAAPRIAYKALTLPQDPVNEGSFRALNDIIPEGNMMMARYPICMSGWSTYIPTVVDTIVAAVAPAMPERCPAAHHGNLGGAVFFGINPNTKRRYMLQTIEGAGWGGRPHEDGESALVSVCQGDVRNASIEATELKCPLIIEERALRRDSGGPGKHRGGLGTDFRVRNLMEGRWAARQPQRKACPSWGLWDGEPGEVGTYLLKLPGEKEFKQLDALVRTVPPQSVGVVRHGGGGGWGDPLERNPEEVRWDVVEELVSKEAARERYGVVLQGDGSVDAAATRAQRETLRSRPKSTPMHSVNARGTALAAVAGMALAAAMAGTPLPANAQQPSSRTLQLVVPFAPGAANDNLARVLSAEVSETFGRVVIENRPGGDGSIAGQYFKRAPADGNSIMLISNSYAINAAMRDSLPYNVLRDFAPVIHATTVPFFLVVNQEALPVNSPGELVKYARANPGKLSFASAGNGSPHHLAMEMFKLRAGIDMVHVPYKGLGLGMGDFLTGRVQLVITGFPAVANAMKTGKLRVLAVAGTARSSLNPDAPTFKESGVEGVAIDVWQGVLVPAGTPAPMIERLNAEFNRILRLPRVREKLVPQGIDAVGGTPVEFGMRLRSDIEMYRGLVKAVNLRVE
;
A
#
# COMPACT_ATOMS: atom_id res chain seq x y z
N MET A 1 40.02 18.43 -4.34
CA MET A 1 40.85 17.21 -4.45
C MET A 1 40.48 16.37 -3.24
N ASP A 2 39.90 15.17 -3.34
CA ASP A 2 40.31 14.08 -4.23
C ASP A 2 39.15 13.10 -4.54
N SER A 3 39.21 12.52 -5.74
CA SER A 3 38.54 11.32 -6.29
C SER A 3 37.01 11.09 -6.18
N ARG A 4 36.17 12.12 -6.31
CA ARG A 4 34.77 11.89 -6.72
C ARG A 4 34.73 11.36 -8.16
N VAL A 5 34.60 10.03 -8.26
CA VAL A 5 34.20 9.20 -9.40
C VAL A 5 34.09 9.98 -10.71
N LYS A 6 35.12 9.83 -11.57
CA LYS A 6 35.00 10.14 -13.01
C LYS A 6 33.67 9.59 -13.50
N GLN A 7 32.87 10.44 -14.17
CA GLN A 7 31.64 10.09 -14.88
C GLN A 7 31.71 8.64 -15.37
N SER A 8 30.96 7.75 -14.73
CA SER A 8 30.79 6.40 -15.23
C SER A 8 30.04 6.48 -16.56
N ASP A 9 30.37 5.58 -17.48
CA ASP A 9 29.58 5.26 -18.69
C ASP A 9 28.20 4.66 -18.35
N LEU A 10 27.56 5.10 -17.25
CA LEU A 10 26.27 4.63 -16.80
C LEU A 10 25.19 5.38 -17.58
N ASP A 11 24.74 4.78 -18.68
CA ASP A 11 23.67 5.35 -19.46
C ASP A 11 22.34 5.36 -18.67
N PRO A 12 21.43 6.31 -18.94
CA PRO A 12 20.18 6.43 -18.19
C PRO A 12 19.28 5.21 -18.27
N VAL A 13 19.33 4.42 -19.35
CA VAL A 13 18.50 3.22 -19.50
C VAL A 13 19.00 2.14 -18.55
N THR A 14 20.30 1.89 -18.51
CA THR A 14 20.90 0.92 -17.57
C THR A 14 20.65 1.32 -16.12
N LEU A 15 20.81 2.61 -15.78
CA LEU A 15 20.49 3.13 -14.44
C LEU A 15 19.05 2.81 -14.04
N GLU A 16 18.08 3.11 -14.90
CA GLU A 16 16.66 2.89 -14.60
C GLU A 16 16.28 1.41 -14.55
N VAL A 17 16.90 0.56 -15.36
CA VAL A 17 16.70 -0.88 -15.25
C VAL A 17 17.20 -1.42 -13.91
N ILE A 18 18.38 -0.98 -13.45
CA ILE A 18 18.93 -1.40 -12.14
C ILE A 18 18.07 -0.82 -11.00
N ARG A 19 17.65 0.45 -11.10
CA ARG A 19 16.76 1.10 -10.11
C ARG A 19 15.48 0.32 -9.89
N ASN A 20 14.89 -0.22 -10.95
CA ASN A 20 13.67 -1.02 -10.87
C ASN A 20 13.93 -2.48 -10.48
N ALA A 21 15.09 -3.04 -10.85
CA ALA A 21 15.46 -4.41 -10.50
C ALA A 21 15.62 -4.61 -8.99
N LEU A 22 16.27 -3.68 -8.28
CA LEU A 22 16.56 -3.85 -6.84
C LEU A 22 15.28 -3.99 -5.98
N PRO A 23 14.26 -3.10 -6.10
CA PRO A 23 12.97 -3.29 -5.43
C PRO A 23 12.24 -4.53 -5.91
N ALA A 24 12.33 -4.88 -7.20
CA ALA A 24 11.71 -6.09 -7.72
C ALA A 24 12.25 -7.35 -7.03
N ILE A 25 13.57 -7.42 -6.77
CA ILE A 25 14.18 -8.52 -6.01
C ILE A 25 13.61 -8.59 -4.60
N SER A 26 13.60 -7.47 -3.87
CA SER A 26 13.06 -7.42 -2.51
C SER A 26 11.57 -7.80 -2.46
N ASN A 27 10.79 -7.39 -3.46
CA ASN A 27 9.38 -7.74 -3.59
C ASN A 27 9.16 -9.23 -3.92
N GLU A 28 10.02 -9.82 -4.77
CA GLU A 28 9.98 -11.25 -5.06
C GLU A 28 10.29 -12.08 -3.82
N MET A 29 11.25 -11.65 -2.99
CA MET A 29 11.51 -12.26 -1.68
C MET A 29 10.26 -12.24 -0.79
N SER A 30 9.57 -11.09 -0.71
CA SER A 30 8.33 -10.94 0.07
C SER A 30 7.24 -11.88 -0.43
N ALA A 31 7.09 -12.00 -1.75
CA ALA A 31 6.09 -12.86 -2.37
C ALA A 31 6.36 -14.36 -2.13
N ASP A 32 7.63 -14.78 -2.07
CA ASP A 32 8.06 -16.13 -1.73
C ASP A 32 7.83 -16.44 -0.25
N LEU A 33 8.30 -15.56 0.64
CA LEU A 33 8.12 -15.69 2.09
C LEU A 33 6.65 -15.82 2.47
N GLN A 34 5.80 -14.93 1.93
CA GLN A 34 4.37 -14.94 2.23
C GLN A 34 3.71 -16.27 1.87
N ARG A 35 4.08 -16.87 0.73
CA ARG A 35 3.46 -18.11 0.24
C ARG A 35 3.99 -19.37 0.89
N THR A 36 5.18 -19.31 1.47
CA THR A 36 5.87 -20.48 2.03
C THR A 36 5.90 -20.49 3.56
N SER A 37 5.56 -19.38 4.21
CA SER A 37 5.50 -19.29 5.68
C SER A 37 4.39 -20.14 6.30
N TYR A 38 4.59 -20.51 7.56
CA TYR A 38 3.72 -21.39 8.34
C TYR A 38 2.87 -20.60 9.34
N ASN A 39 3.34 -19.41 9.72
CA ASN A 39 2.69 -18.54 10.67
C ASN A 39 1.74 -17.54 9.99
N MET A 40 0.51 -17.43 10.50
CA MET A 40 -0.50 -16.46 10.05
C MET A 40 -0.03 -15.01 10.15
N MET A 41 0.85 -14.70 11.11
CA MET A 41 1.47 -13.38 11.20
C MET A 41 2.27 -13.02 9.95
N ILE A 42 2.81 -14.02 9.24
CA ILE A 42 3.61 -13.82 8.04
C ILE A 42 2.75 -13.95 6.78
N TYR A 43 2.04 -15.06 6.58
CA TYR A 43 1.32 -15.28 5.31
C TYR A 43 0.07 -14.40 5.15
N GLU A 44 -0.63 -14.09 6.25
CA GLU A 44 -1.91 -13.37 6.22
C GLU A 44 -1.73 -11.90 6.61
N VAL A 45 -1.16 -11.68 7.81
CA VAL A 45 -1.03 -10.36 8.45
C VAL A 45 0.13 -9.55 7.87
N ARG A 46 1.18 -10.23 7.38
CA ARG A 46 2.39 -9.64 6.75
C ARG A 46 3.29 -8.85 7.71
N ASP A 47 3.46 -9.34 8.93
CA ASP A 47 4.40 -8.80 9.92
C ASP A 47 5.86 -9.27 9.62
N TYR A 48 6.42 -8.75 8.53
CA TYR A 48 7.78 -9.01 8.09
C TYR A 48 8.32 -7.89 7.18
N CYS A 49 9.61 -7.94 6.88
CA CYS A 49 10.21 -7.25 5.74
C CYS A 49 11.33 -8.09 5.10
N THR A 50 11.61 -7.81 3.84
CA THR A 50 12.72 -8.37 3.07
C THR A 50 13.52 -7.24 2.43
N ALA A 51 14.85 -7.33 2.48
CA ALA A 51 15.72 -6.27 2.02
C ALA A 51 17.06 -6.77 1.49
N LEU A 52 17.73 -5.87 0.79
CA LEU A 52 19.11 -5.97 0.35
C LEU A 52 19.91 -4.90 1.08
N VAL A 53 21.03 -5.30 1.69
CA VAL A 53 21.88 -4.42 2.50
C VAL A 53 23.33 -4.65 2.11
N ASN A 54 24.12 -3.59 1.96
CA ASN A 54 25.53 -3.76 1.65
C ASN A 54 26.37 -4.05 2.94
N PRO A 55 27.63 -4.50 2.83
CA PRO A 55 28.47 -4.78 4.00
C PRO A 55 28.81 -3.56 4.87
N ALA A 56 28.51 -2.34 4.41
CA ALA A 56 28.66 -1.12 5.19
C ALA A 56 27.40 -0.77 6.00
N GLY A 57 26.33 -1.58 5.90
CA GLY A 57 25.07 -1.33 6.59
C GLY A 57 24.07 -0.48 5.80
N GLU A 58 24.42 0.00 4.61
CA GLU A 58 23.51 0.84 3.82
C GLU A 58 22.39 0.00 3.21
N LEU A 59 21.15 0.46 3.40
CA LEU A 59 19.96 -0.19 2.85
C LEU A 59 19.89 0.05 1.33
N VAL A 60 20.12 -1.00 0.54
CA VAL A 60 20.06 -0.93 -0.94
C VAL A 60 18.61 -0.89 -1.42
N SER A 61 17.77 -1.75 -0.85
CA SER A 61 16.36 -1.86 -1.20
C SER A 61 15.59 -2.61 -0.12
N GLN A 62 14.33 -2.24 0.10
CA GLN A 62 13.37 -2.97 0.93
C GLN A 62 12.08 -3.21 0.14
N ASN A 63 11.40 -4.32 0.42
CA ASN A 63 10.11 -4.63 -0.20
C ASN A 63 9.03 -3.58 0.11
N VAL A 64 8.11 -3.41 -0.83
CA VAL A 64 6.90 -2.61 -0.65
C VAL A 64 5.91 -3.38 0.22
N GLY A 65 5.24 -2.64 1.11
CA GLY A 65 4.26 -3.17 2.04
C GLY A 65 4.82 -4.10 3.11
N GLY A 66 6.10 -3.94 3.45
CA GLY A 66 6.66 -4.47 4.70
C GLY A 66 6.39 -3.54 5.89
N VAL A 67 6.67 -4.04 7.09
CA VAL A 67 6.48 -3.28 8.33
C VAL A 67 7.42 -2.09 8.40
N SER A 68 6.86 -0.88 8.56
CA SER A 68 7.60 0.39 8.50
C SER A 68 8.65 0.55 9.59
N HIS A 69 8.48 -0.05 10.77
CA HIS A 69 9.51 -0.04 11.82
C HIS A 69 10.85 -0.62 11.36
N PHE A 70 10.84 -1.64 10.51
CA PHE A 70 12.06 -2.37 10.16
C PHE A 70 13.01 -1.55 9.27
N ILE A 71 12.55 -0.40 8.76
CA ILE A 71 13.31 0.53 7.93
C ILE A 71 14.62 1.04 8.58
N ALA A 72 14.66 1.04 9.91
CA ALA A 72 15.78 1.57 10.69
C ALA A 72 16.80 0.50 11.11
N ASP A 73 16.41 -0.78 11.10
CA ASP A 73 17.06 -1.78 11.95
C ASP A 73 17.70 -2.93 11.16
N LEU A 74 17.67 -2.92 9.82
CA LEU A 74 18.28 -3.97 8.99
C LEU A 74 19.78 -3.74 8.76
N GLY A 75 20.18 -2.49 8.52
CA GLY A 75 21.59 -2.09 8.31
C GLY A 75 22.49 -2.41 9.50
N VAL A 76 22.05 -2.01 10.69
CA VAL A 76 22.77 -2.21 11.95
C VAL A 76 23.03 -3.68 12.27
N LEU A 77 22.15 -4.60 11.84
CA LEU A 77 22.38 -6.04 11.99
C LEU A 77 23.54 -6.54 11.12
N ILE A 78 23.66 -5.99 9.90
CA ILE A 78 24.74 -6.34 8.99
C ILE A 78 26.06 -5.71 9.45
N GLU A 79 26.05 -4.46 9.91
CA GLU A 79 27.23 -3.82 10.50
C GLU A 79 27.78 -4.62 11.69
N ASP A 80 26.91 -5.06 12.60
CA ASP A 80 27.30 -5.88 13.75
C ASP A 80 27.84 -7.26 13.32
N ALA A 81 27.22 -7.92 12.34
CA ALA A 81 27.73 -9.17 11.80
C ALA A 81 29.12 -8.99 11.18
N VAL A 82 29.32 -7.95 10.36
CA VAL A 82 30.61 -7.64 9.73
C VAL A 82 31.66 -7.28 10.77
N LYS A 83 31.29 -6.54 11.82
CA LYS A 83 32.18 -6.21 12.94
C LYS A 83 32.68 -7.46 13.67
N ARG A 84 31.84 -8.48 13.83
CA ARG A 84 32.15 -9.71 14.58
C ARG A 84 32.95 -10.71 13.78
N TYR A 85 32.53 -10.98 12.55
CA TYR A 85 33.14 -12.01 11.71
C TYR A 85 34.26 -11.47 10.81
N GLY A 86 34.31 -10.15 10.58
CA GLY A 86 35.09 -9.57 9.50
C GLY A 86 34.50 -9.93 8.13
N ARG A 87 34.90 -9.20 7.08
CA ARG A 87 34.43 -9.49 5.71
C ARG A 87 34.86 -10.89 5.22
N GLU A 88 36.03 -11.34 5.66
CA GLU A 88 36.60 -12.66 5.34
C GLU A 88 35.96 -13.80 6.15
N GLY A 89 35.17 -13.49 7.19
CA GLY A 89 34.52 -14.48 8.02
C GLY A 89 33.25 -15.09 7.41
N PHE A 90 32.82 -14.61 6.25
CA PHE A 90 31.64 -15.09 5.53
C PHE A 90 32.03 -16.00 4.37
N LYS A 91 31.20 -17.03 4.11
CA LYS A 91 31.37 -17.95 2.98
C LYS A 91 30.06 -18.10 2.21
N PRO A 92 30.11 -18.42 0.91
CA PRO A 92 28.93 -18.87 0.17
C PRO A 92 28.22 -20.01 0.91
N GLY A 93 26.90 -19.92 1.08
CA GLY A 93 26.11 -20.93 1.78
C GLY A 93 25.98 -20.74 3.30
N ASP A 94 26.65 -19.74 3.88
CA ASP A 94 26.39 -19.32 5.27
C ASP A 94 24.96 -18.78 5.41
N VAL A 95 24.33 -19.06 6.54
CA VAL A 95 23.03 -18.50 6.95
C VAL A 95 23.16 -18.05 8.40
N LEU A 96 22.93 -16.77 8.65
CA LEU A 96 22.97 -16.19 9.99
C LEU A 96 21.56 -15.99 10.53
N ILE A 97 21.41 -16.18 11.84
CA ILE A 97 20.18 -15.94 12.59
C ILE A 97 20.47 -14.99 13.75
N THR A 98 19.65 -13.94 13.89
CA THR A 98 19.76 -13.01 15.01
C THR A 98 18.43 -12.39 15.44
N ASN A 99 18.29 -12.14 16.73
CA ASN A 99 17.24 -11.31 17.34
C ASN A 99 17.77 -10.59 18.61
N HIS A 100 19.10 -10.54 18.79
CA HIS A 100 19.72 -10.14 20.05
C HIS A 100 19.44 -8.68 20.38
N GLN A 101 18.93 -8.40 21.58
CA GLN A 101 18.44 -7.06 21.97
C GLN A 101 19.47 -5.95 21.85
N ALA A 102 20.75 -6.27 22.09
CA ALA A 102 21.84 -5.30 21.97
C ALA A 102 21.94 -4.64 20.59
N VAL A 103 21.40 -5.27 19.54
CA VAL A 103 21.48 -4.78 18.15
C VAL A 103 20.11 -4.78 17.47
N ALA A 104 19.33 -5.84 17.64
CA ALA A 104 18.01 -5.97 17.02
C ALA A 104 16.92 -5.15 17.73
N GLY A 105 17.17 -4.71 18.97
CA GLY A 105 16.50 -3.57 19.62
C GLY A 105 14.98 -3.60 19.77
N GLN A 106 14.39 -4.77 19.54
CA GLN A 106 12.96 -5.03 19.50
C GLN A 106 12.67 -6.28 20.33
N HIS A 107 11.40 -6.64 20.48
CA HIS A 107 11.07 -7.90 21.14
C HIS A 107 11.68 -9.09 20.38
N LEU A 108 12.03 -10.15 21.11
CA LEU A 108 12.77 -11.28 20.56
C LEU A 108 12.04 -12.06 19.46
N ASN A 109 10.72 -11.94 19.35
CA ASN A 109 9.96 -12.57 18.28
C ASN A 109 10.35 -12.06 16.87
N ASN A 110 10.96 -10.89 16.75
CA ASN A 110 11.43 -10.36 15.46
C ASN A 110 12.78 -10.98 15.10
N VAL A 111 12.73 -12.18 14.54
CA VAL A 111 13.92 -12.93 14.14
C VAL A 111 14.35 -12.51 12.75
N ALA A 112 15.62 -12.17 12.61
CA ALA A 112 16.25 -11.83 11.35
C ALA A 112 17.14 -12.96 10.84
N ILE A 113 16.98 -13.29 9.57
CA ILE A 113 17.79 -14.24 8.82
C ILE A 113 18.51 -13.47 7.71
N HIS A 114 19.82 -13.61 7.61
CA HIS A 114 20.58 -12.98 6.54
C HIS A 114 21.64 -13.90 5.94
N LEU A 115 21.83 -13.78 4.63
CA LEU A 115 22.74 -14.57 3.82
C LEU A 115 23.68 -13.65 3.04
N PRO A 116 24.99 -13.91 3.02
CA PRO A 116 25.95 -13.13 2.24
C PRO A 116 25.82 -13.44 0.73
N PHE A 117 25.90 -12.39 -0.08
CA PHE A 117 25.99 -12.47 -1.53
C PHE A 117 27.42 -12.20 -2.00
N PHE A 118 27.96 -13.16 -2.75
CA PHE A 118 29.27 -13.06 -3.37
C PHE A 118 29.15 -12.98 -4.89
N PHE A 119 29.99 -12.17 -5.50
CA PHE A 119 30.19 -12.16 -6.95
C PHE A 119 31.70 -12.16 -7.24
N GLU A 120 32.17 -13.13 -8.04
CA GLU A 120 33.60 -13.30 -8.35
C GLU A 120 34.51 -13.36 -7.10
N GLY A 121 34.01 -13.95 -6.01
CA GLY A 121 34.74 -14.08 -4.74
C GLY A 121 34.67 -12.87 -3.81
N GLU A 122 34.07 -11.75 -4.23
CA GLU A 122 33.91 -10.55 -3.41
C GLU A 122 32.55 -10.53 -2.70
N LEU A 123 32.54 -10.27 -1.38
CA LEU A 123 31.32 -10.02 -0.61
C LEU A 123 30.76 -8.63 -0.94
N LEU A 124 29.62 -8.59 -1.60
CA LEU A 124 29.03 -7.34 -2.11
C LEU A 124 27.75 -6.91 -1.41
N MET A 125 26.94 -7.86 -0.95
CA MET A 125 25.64 -7.59 -0.32
C MET A 125 25.25 -8.70 0.66
N PHE A 126 24.19 -8.45 1.40
CA PHE A 126 23.42 -9.43 2.16
C PHE A 126 21.96 -9.36 1.73
N ALA A 127 21.34 -10.52 1.54
CA ALA A 127 19.90 -10.64 1.52
C ALA A 127 19.43 -10.89 2.95
N ILE A 128 18.53 -10.04 3.46
CA ILE A 128 18.02 -10.13 4.82
C ILE A 128 16.50 -10.20 4.83
N CYS A 129 15.97 -11.04 5.71
CA CYS A 129 14.57 -11.13 6.04
C CYS A 129 14.41 -10.99 7.55
N ARG A 130 13.49 -10.14 8.01
CA ARG A 130 13.07 -10.08 9.41
C ARG A 130 11.59 -10.39 9.47
N ALA A 131 11.20 -11.35 10.30
CA ALA A 131 9.81 -11.78 10.41
C ALA A 131 9.42 -12.09 11.85
N HIS A 132 8.14 -11.89 12.17
CA HIS A 132 7.59 -12.20 13.48
C HIS A 132 7.39 -13.70 13.68
N TRP A 133 8.16 -14.32 14.57
CA TRP A 133 7.95 -15.69 15.03
C TRP A 133 6.89 -15.69 16.15
N ILE A 134 5.90 -16.59 16.09
CA ILE A 134 4.89 -16.68 17.17
C ILE A 134 5.47 -17.09 18.53
N ASP A 135 6.66 -17.68 18.53
CA ASP A 135 7.27 -18.22 19.74
C ASP A 135 8.80 -18.26 19.67
N VAL A 136 9.40 -17.70 20.72
CA VAL A 136 10.84 -17.74 20.99
C VAL A 136 11.11 -18.18 22.43
N GLY A 137 10.17 -18.86 23.09
CA GLY A 137 10.27 -19.18 24.52
C GLY A 137 9.87 -18.03 25.45
N GLY A 138 10.45 -17.95 26.65
CA GLY A 138 10.20 -16.89 27.63
C GLY A 138 8.94 -17.09 28.49
N THR A 139 8.36 -15.99 29.00
CA THR A 139 7.18 -15.99 29.89
C THR A 139 5.84 -15.86 29.17
N SER A 140 5.79 -15.41 27.91
CA SER A 140 4.55 -15.27 27.14
C SER A 140 4.66 -15.87 25.75
N THR A 141 3.50 -16.07 25.13
CA THR A 141 3.26 -16.80 23.88
C THR A 141 2.54 -15.86 22.92
N GLY A 142 3.03 -15.68 21.69
CA GLY A 142 2.55 -14.65 20.77
C GLY A 142 3.34 -13.33 20.95
N PHE A 143 2.65 -12.21 21.17
CA PHE A 143 3.29 -10.88 21.27
C PHE A 143 4.13 -10.69 22.55
N GLY A 144 5.45 -10.87 22.42
CA GLY A 144 6.41 -10.56 23.47
C GLY A 144 6.15 -11.28 24.80
N SER A 145 6.91 -10.93 25.83
CA SER A 145 6.98 -11.65 27.11
C SER A 145 6.10 -11.10 28.25
N GLY A 146 5.18 -10.19 27.98
CA GLY A 146 4.52 -9.47 29.09
C GLY A 146 5.36 -8.31 29.62
N PRO A 147 4.96 -7.65 30.72
CA PRO A 147 5.76 -6.62 31.36
C PRO A 147 6.83 -7.31 32.22
N VAL A 148 7.96 -7.65 31.61
CA VAL A 148 9.12 -8.20 32.31
C VAL A 148 10.13 -7.09 32.57
N ALA A 149 10.76 -7.12 33.74
CA ALA A 149 11.87 -6.24 34.10
C ALA A 149 13.25 -6.87 33.84
N ASP A 150 13.26 -8.14 33.42
CA ASP A 150 14.47 -8.90 33.12
C ASP A 150 14.43 -9.45 31.67
N PRO A 151 15.46 -9.19 30.83
CA PRO A 151 15.45 -9.57 29.42
C PRO A 151 15.55 -11.08 29.18
N TRP A 152 16.07 -11.85 30.14
CA TRP A 152 16.16 -13.31 30.05
C TRP A 152 14.79 -13.98 30.15
N LEU A 153 13.79 -13.27 30.69
CA LEU A 153 12.39 -13.69 30.65
C LEU A 153 11.73 -13.49 29.28
N GLU A 154 12.39 -12.78 28.34
CA GLU A 154 11.84 -12.53 27.01
C GLU A 154 11.86 -13.75 26.09
N GLY A 155 12.80 -14.66 26.30
CA GLY A 155 12.98 -15.85 25.47
C GLY A 155 14.41 -16.01 24.95
N LEU A 156 14.55 -16.81 23.90
CA LEU A 156 15.81 -17.13 23.26
C LEU A 156 16.38 -15.92 22.52
N GLN A 157 17.65 -15.63 22.79
CA GLN A 157 18.43 -14.60 22.09
C GLN A 157 19.49 -15.24 21.19
N PHE A 158 19.56 -14.78 19.95
CA PHE A 158 20.47 -15.25 18.92
C PHE A 158 21.45 -14.14 18.56
N ASP A 159 22.68 -14.28 19.02
CA ASP A 159 23.75 -13.29 18.84
C ASP A 159 24.55 -13.57 17.56
N GLN A 160 23.98 -13.22 16.40
CA GLN A 160 24.57 -13.40 15.06
C GLN A 160 25.05 -14.83 14.74
N LEU A 161 24.30 -15.85 15.16
CA LEU A 161 24.75 -17.23 15.06
C LEU A 161 24.68 -17.74 13.61
N LYS A 162 25.66 -18.53 13.17
CA LYS A 162 25.58 -19.29 11.92
C LYS A 162 24.76 -20.57 12.11
N ILE A 163 23.54 -20.59 11.57
CA ILE A 163 22.69 -21.79 11.56
C ILE A 163 23.00 -22.70 10.36
N TYR A 164 23.51 -22.13 9.27
CA TYR A 164 24.28 -22.88 8.27
C TYR A 164 25.67 -22.28 8.15
N GLU A 165 26.67 -23.14 8.06
CA GLU A 165 28.05 -22.77 7.75
C GLU A 165 28.51 -23.56 6.53
N ASP A 166 28.92 -22.87 5.46
CA ASP A 166 29.33 -23.49 4.19
C ASP A 166 28.26 -24.50 3.67
N GLY A 167 26.99 -24.10 3.75
CA GLY A 167 25.86 -24.92 3.33
C GLY A 167 25.48 -26.08 4.25
N LYS A 168 26.19 -26.29 5.37
CA LYS A 168 25.92 -27.36 6.34
C LYS A 168 25.12 -26.85 7.53
N LEU A 169 24.00 -27.52 7.84
CA LEU A 169 23.14 -27.18 8.98
C LEU A 169 23.87 -27.45 10.31
N ASN A 170 23.82 -26.50 11.23
CA ASN A 170 24.20 -26.72 12.61
C ASN A 170 23.06 -27.46 13.36
N GLU A 171 23.11 -28.79 13.33
CA GLU A 171 22.11 -29.67 13.97
C GLU A 171 21.99 -29.50 15.49
N MET A 172 23.05 -29.03 16.15
CA MET A 172 23.03 -28.75 17.59
C MET A 172 22.19 -27.50 17.87
N LEU A 173 22.50 -26.39 17.18
CA LEU A 173 21.75 -25.14 17.30
C LEU A 173 20.29 -25.34 16.90
N TYR A 174 20.03 -26.06 15.80
CA TYR A 174 18.67 -26.36 15.35
C TYR A 174 17.85 -27.09 16.42
N ARG A 175 18.43 -28.13 17.07
CA ARG A 175 17.78 -28.85 18.16
C ARG A 175 17.56 -27.98 19.39
N MET A 176 18.54 -27.16 19.77
CA MET A 176 18.40 -26.23 20.90
C MET A 176 17.23 -25.26 20.70
N ILE A 177 17.10 -24.66 19.51
CA ILE A 177 15.97 -23.78 19.19
C ILE A 177 14.67 -24.56 19.26
N LYS A 178 14.60 -25.72 18.59
CA LYS A 178 13.41 -26.57 18.51
C LYS A 178 12.85 -26.92 19.89
N ASP A 179 13.70 -27.35 20.81
CA ASP A 179 13.28 -27.92 22.10
C ASP A 179 12.94 -26.84 23.14
N ASN A 180 13.28 -25.57 22.88
CA ASN A 180 13.06 -24.44 23.79
C ASN A 180 11.96 -23.46 23.33
N ILE A 181 11.19 -23.83 22.30
CA ILE A 181 10.04 -23.06 21.83
C ILE A 181 8.77 -23.91 21.81
N ARG A 182 7.61 -23.26 21.95
CA ARG A 182 6.30 -23.92 22.12
C ARG A 182 5.67 -24.32 20.79
N PHE A 183 6.07 -23.68 19.69
CA PHE A 183 5.57 -23.92 18.33
C PHE A 183 6.70 -24.21 17.32
N PRO A 184 7.50 -25.29 17.53
CA PRO A 184 8.67 -25.55 16.71
C PRO A 184 8.34 -25.80 15.24
N GLU A 185 7.21 -26.44 14.93
CA GLU A 185 6.79 -26.68 13.54
C GLU A 185 6.57 -25.37 12.77
N SER A 186 5.97 -24.36 13.41
CA SER A 186 5.73 -23.05 12.80
C SER A 186 7.04 -22.28 12.68
N SER A 187 7.73 -22.03 13.80
CA SER A 187 8.92 -21.17 13.82
C SER A 187 10.07 -21.73 12.96
N LEU A 188 10.29 -23.05 12.95
CA LEU A 188 11.32 -23.67 12.10
C LEU A 188 10.85 -23.82 10.64
N GLY A 189 9.53 -23.87 10.41
CA GLY A 189 8.96 -23.69 9.08
C GLY A 189 9.29 -22.31 8.53
N ASP A 190 8.99 -21.26 9.30
CA ASP A 190 9.26 -19.87 8.95
C ASP A 190 10.77 -19.59 8.79
N LEU A 191 11.64 -20.22 9.59
CA LEU A 191 13.10 -20.20 9.35
C LEU A 191 13.43 -20.65 7.92
N LYS A 192 12.88 -21.78 7.47
CA LYS A 192 13.13 -22.31 6.11
C LYS A 192 12.57 -21.37 5.04
N SER A 193 11.40 -20.79 5.26
CA SER A 193 10.77 -19.83 4.35
C SER A 193 11.61 -18.55 4.21
N GLN A 194 12.16 -18.03 5.32
CA GLN A 194 13.09 -16.89 5.30
C GLN A 194 14.39 -17.21 4.54
N ILE A 195 14.95 -18.41 4.74
CA ILE A 195 16.13 -18.87 4.00
C ILE A 195 15.83 -18.98 2.50
N ALA A 196 14.67 -19.53 2.13
CA ALA A 196 14.23 -19.66 0.74
C ALA A 196 14.13 -18.29 0.04
N ALA A 197 13.50 -17.33 0.70
CA ALA A 197 13.38 -15.96 0.21
C ALA A 197 14.75 -15.30 0.03
N CYS A 198 15.66 -15.45 1.00
CA CYS A 198 17.02 -14.91 0.87
C CYS A 198 17.80 -15.58 -0.28
N ARG A 199 17.71 -16.90 -0.43
CA ARG A 199 18.34 -17.63 -1.55
C ARG A 199 17.79 -17.20 -2.91
N LEU A 200 16.50 -16.86 -2.99
CA LEU A 200 15.92 -16.30 -4.21
C LEU A 200 16.57 -14.97 -4.57
N ALA A 201 16.76 -14.08 -3.60
CA ALA A 201 17.49 -12.83 -3.83
C ALA A 201 18.93 -13.06 -4.28
N LEU A 202 19.67 -13.99 -3.68
CA LEU A 202 21.03 -14.30 -4.14
C LEU A 202 21.08 -14.71 -5.61
N ARG A 203 20.11 -15.50 -6.09
CA ARG A 203 20.01 -15.87 -7.51
C ARG A 203 19.74 -14.67 -8.40
N ARG A 204 18.82 -13.79 -8.00
CA ARG A 204 18.51 -12.57 -8.77
C ARG A 204 19.64 -11.58 -8.79
N LEU A 205 20.38 -11.45 -7.69
CA LEU A 205 21.59 -10.65 -7.62
C LEU A 205 22.67 -11.24 -8.56
N ASP A 206 22.90 -12.55 -8.56
CA ASP A 206 23.85 -13.18 -9.49
C ASP A 206 23.46 -12.91 -10.95
N GLU A 207 22.17 -13.05 -11.31
CA GLU A 207 21.66 -12.69 -12.65
C GLU A 207 21.93 -11.22 -13.00
N LEU A 208 21.67 -10.30 -12.07
CA LEU A 208 21.87 -8.86 -12.26
C LEU A 208 23.36 -8.52 -12.44
N PHE A 209 24.22 -9.05 -11.57
CA PHE A 209 25.66 -8.79 -11.59
C PHE A 209 26.36 -9.44 -12.78
N ARG A 210 25.98 -10.66 -13.19
CA ARG A 210 26.50 -11.28 -14.43
C ARG A 210 26.13 -10.49 -15.67
N LYS A 211 24.93 -9.90 -15.70
CA LYS A 211 24.43 -9.17 -16.87
C LYS A 211 25.11 -7.81 -17.05
N TYR A 212 25.24 -7.03 -15.97
CA TYR A 212 25.70 -5.63 -16.06
C TYR A 212 27.13 -5.43 -15.55
N GLY A 213 27.71 -6.42 -14.86
CA GLY A 213 29.02 -6.34 -14.24
C GLY A 213 28.99 -5.59 -12.90
N ARG A 214 29.92 -5.95 -12.02
CA ARG A 214 30.07 -5.40 -10.67
C ARG A 214 30.14 -3.87 -10.65
N ASN A 215 31.04 -3.28 -11.44
CA ASN A 215 31.29 -1.84 -11.39
C ASN A 215 30.06 -1.02 -11.79
N THR A 216 29.31 -1.48 -12.80
CA THR A 216 28.07 -0.84 -13.26
C THR A 216 26.99 -0.87 -12.19
N VAL A 217 26.76 -2.03 -11.56
CA VAL A 217 25.71 -2.17 -10.53
C VAL A 217 26.03 -1.35 -9.30
N VAL A 218 27.28 -1.39 -8.82
CA VAL A 218 27.72 -0.59 -7.65
C VAL A 218 27.63 0.91 -7.95
N ALA A 219 28.05 1.36 -9.14
CA ALA A 219 27.93 2.76 -9.55
C ALA A 219 26.46 3.21 -9.67
N ALA A 220 25.59 2.35 -10.19
CA ALA A 220 24.15 2.62 -10.26
C ALA A 220 23.54 2.79 -8.87
N ILE A 221 23.88 1.93 -7.91
CA ILE A 221 23.38 2.04 -6.53
C ILE A 221 23.79 3.37 -5.90
N ALA A 222 25.07 3.75 -6.02
CA ALA A 222 25.55 5.04 -5.52
C ALA A 222 24.77 6.21 -6.15
N ARG A 223 24.56 6.17 -7.48
CA ARG A 223 23.79 7.20 -8.19
C ARG A 223 22.32 7.24 -7.78
N ILE A 224 21.68 6.08 -7.56
CA ILE A 224 20.30 5.97 -7.08
C ILE A 224 20.17 6.61 -5.70
N PHE A 225 21.15 6.40 -4.82
CA PHE A 225 21.16 7.02 -3.49
C PHE A 225 21.25 8.54 -3.60
N ASP A 226 22.19 9.07 -4.39
CA ASP A 226 22.36 10.51 -4.58
C ASP A 226 21.09 11.17 -5.15
N GLU A 227 20.44 10.54 -6.12
CA GLU A 227 19.20 11.08 -6.70
C GLU A 227 17.99 10.95 -5.78
N THR A 228 17.95 9.92 -4.92
CA THR A 228 16.91 9.80 -3.90
C THR A 228 17.09 10.86 -2.82
N GLU A 229 18.33 11.06 -2.36
CA GLU A 229 18.69 12.10 -1.41
C GLU A 229 18.31 13.49 -1.95
N GLN A 230 18.69 13.80 -3.19
CA GLN A 230 18.37 15.09 -3.79
C GLN A 230 16.86 15.33 -3.87
N ARG A 231 16.06 14.32 -4.19
CA ARG A 231 14.60 14.43 -4.20
C ARG A 231 14.03 14.68 -2.81
N CYS A 232 14.55 14.02 -1.77
CA CYS A 232 14.18 14.31 -0.39
C CYS A 232 14.53 15.77 -0.01
N ARG A 233 15.77 16.21 -0.31
CA ARG A 233 16.22 17.60 -0.06
C ARG A 233 15.34 18.64 -0.73
N ASN A 234 14.93 18.39 -1.97
CA ASN A 234 14.03 19.29 -2.71
C ASN A 234 12.67 19.46 -2.02
N ILE A 235 12.15 18.40 -1.39
CA ILE A 235 10.89 18.48 -0.63
C ILE A 235 11.11 19.23 0.68
N VAL A 236 12.19 18.93 1.40
CA VAL A 236 12.52 19.62 2.66
C VAL A 236 12.78 21.10 2.43
N ALA A 237 13.41 21.49 1.33
CA ALA A 237 13.62 22.90 0.95
C ALA A 237 12.31 23.65 0.66
N GLY A 238 11.19 22.94 0.43
CA GLY A 238 9.86 23.53 0.33
C GLY A 238 9.23 23.83 1.69
N PHE A 239 9.82 23.34 2.79
CA PHE A 239 9.39 23.67 4.15
C PHE A 239 10.03 24.98 4.60
N LYS A 240 9.33 25.71 5.46
CA LYS A 240 9.89 26.92 6.06
C LYS A 240 11.02 26.55 7.02
N ASP A 241 12.22 27.10 6.80
CA ASP A 241 13.35 26.96 7.72
C ASP A 241 13.01 27.48 9.12
N GLY A 242 13.51 26.79 10.13
CA GLY A 242 13.28 27.11 11.53
C GLY A 242 13.33 25.91 12.47
N THR A 243 13.09 26.20 13.74
CA THR A 243 12.98 25.19 14.80
C THR A 243 11.52 25.07 15.22
N TYR A 244 11.04 23.83 15.24
CA TYR A 244 9.68 23.47 15.59
C TYR A 244 9.66 22.44 16.70
N GLU A 245 8.76 22.60 17.66
CA GLU A 245 8.66 21.70 18.80
C GLU A 245 7.24 21.22 19.02
N ALA A 246 7.09 19.97 19.47
CA ALA A 246 5.85 19.42 19.95
C ALA A 246 6.09 18.55 21.19
N ARG A 247 5.05 18.43 22.03
CA ARG A 247 5.05 17.57 23.20
C ARG A 247 3.81 16.70 23.20
N SER A 248 3.95 15.45 23.58
CA SER A 248 2.84 14.52 23.80
C SER A 248 3.15 13.58 24.96
N SER A 249 2.18 12.75 25.34
CA SER A 249 2.35 11.76 26.39
C SER A 249 1.71 10.43 26.02
N ILE A 250 2.21 9.33 26.60
CA ILE A 250 1.51 8.04 26.69
C ILE A 250 1.25 7.69 28.16
N ASP A 251 0.29 6.81 28.42
CA ASP A 251 -0.06 6.37 29.78
C ASP A 251 1.13 5.68 30.50
N THR A 252 0.91 5.27 31.76
CA THR A 252 1.92 4.59 32.58
C THR A 252 2.13 3.13 32.15
N ASP A 253 3.34 2.61 32.35
CA ASP A 253 3.71 1.21 32.13
C ASP A 253 3.13 0.24 33.18
N GLY A 254 2.47 0.79 34.22
CA GLY A 254 1.80 0.03 35.28
C GLY A 254 2.74 -0.62 36.30
N ILE A 255 4.06 -0.50 36.13
CA ILE A 255 5.10 -1.00 37.05
C ILE A 255 5.76 0.17 37.78
N THR A 256 6.21 1.16 37.03
CA THR A 256 6.80 2.40 37.54
C THR A 256 5.67 3.26 38.12
N ALA A 257 5.94 3.96 39.23
CA ALA A 257 5.00 4.88 39.87
C ALA A 257 4.23 5.69 38.82
N ASN A 258 2.89 5.78 38.93
CA ASN A 258 1.89 6.38 37.99
C ASN A 258 2.35 7.68 37.28
N GLN A 259 3.35 7.58 36.42
CA GLN A 259 4.00 8.69 35.73
C GLN A 259 3.88 8.43 34.23
N PRO A 260 3.16 9.30 33.49
CA PRO A 260 3.08 9.18 32.05
C PRO A 260 4.47 9.34 31.43
N TYR A 261 4.68 8.75 30.25
CA TYR A 261 5.88 9.04 29.46
C TYR A 261 5.60 10.32 28.68
N ASN A 262 6.44 11.33 28.85
CA ASN A 262 6.31 12.62 28.16
C ASN A 262 7.37 12.70 27.06
N PHE A 263 6.93 12.82 25.81
CA PHE A 263 7.80 12.95 24.65
C PHE A 263 7.93 14.42 24.29
N HIS A 264 9.17 14.89 24.16
CA HIS A 264 9.48 16.20 23.63
C HIS A 264 10.29 16.01 22.35
N VAL A 265 9.72 16.49 21.24
CA VAL A 265 10.33 16.41 19.92
C VAL A 265 10.71 17.81 19.48
N LYS A 266 11.94 17.95 19.00
CA LYS A 266 12.42 19.16 18.31
C LYS A 266 12.82 18.80 16.88
N VAL A 267 12.29 19.54 15.91
CA VAL A 267 12.62 19.41 14.49
C VAL A 267 13.24 20.71 14.00
N VAL A 268 14.43 20.62 13.42
CA VAL A 268 15.14 21.75 12.81
C VAL A 268 15.17 21.54 11.31
N ILE A 269 14.68 22.52 10.55
CA ILE A 269 14.74 22.55 9.09
C ILE A 269 15.68 23.68 8.70
N ALA A 270 16.71 23.34 7.92
CA ALA A 270 17.69 24.29 7.41
C ALA A 270 18.33 23.77 6.13
N ASP A 271 18.40 24.61 5.10
CA ASP A 271 19.14 24.32 3.85
C ASP A 271 18.77 22.97 3.20
N GLY A 272 17.48 22.62 3.22
CA GLY A 272 17.00 21.33 2.68
C GLY A 272 17.39 20.10 3.50
N ASN A 273 17.89 20.27 4.74
CA ASN A 273 18.13 19.21 5.71
C ASN A 273 17.05 19.23 6.79
N MET A 274 16.77 18.07 7.38
CA MET A 274 15.91 17.94 8.55
C MET A 274 16.68 17.26 9.69
N THR A 275 16.76 17.91 10.84
CA THR A 275 17.23 17.29 12.07
C THR A 275 16.05 16.97 12.96
N ILE A 276 15.90 15.72 13.38
CA ILE A 276 14.89 15.29 14.37
C ILE A 276 15.63 14.93 15.65
N ASP A 277 15.44 15.76 16.68
CA ASP A 277 16.09 15.62 17.98
C ASP A 277 15.09 15.11 19.02
N LEU A 278 15.39 13.91 19.54
CA LEU A 278 14.61 13.19 20.54
C LEU A 278 15.35 13.10 21.88
N SER A 279 16.37 13.94 22.11
CA SER A 279 17.21 13.91 23.31
C SER A 279 16.43 14.14 24.61
N ASP A 280 15.36 14.92 24.54
CA ASP A 280 14.48 15.25 25.67
C ASP A 280 13.31 14.26 25.86
N CYS A 281 13.30 13.16 25.10
CA CYS A 281 12.38 12.04 25.35
C CYS A 281 12.82 11.23 26.60
N PRO A 282 11.91 10.40 27.17
CA PRO A 282 12.20 9.70 28.41
C PRO A 282 13.39 8.76 28.30
N LYS A 283 14.10 8.61 29.43
CA LYS A 283 15.20 7.66 29.58
C LYS A 283 14.68 6.23 29.68
N GLU A 284 15.58 5.28 29.41
CA GLU A 284 15.31 3.86 29.60
C GLU A 284 14.84 3.56 31.03
N ARG A 285 13.92 2.60 31.17
CA ARG A 285 13.39 2.14 32.46
C ARG A 285 13.50 0.63 32.58
N GLN A 286 13.52 0.10 33.81
CA GLN A 286 13.57 -1.34 34.09
C GLN A 286 12.20 -2.02 33.90
N VAL A 287 11.66 -1.90 32.68
CA VAL A 287 10.37 -2.44 32.23
C VAL A 287 10.49 -2.82 30.75
N GLY A 288 9.51 -3.53 30.19
CA GLY A 288 9.55 -3.93 28.78
C GLY A 288 9.36 -2.81 27.75
N TRP A 289 9.07 -1.57 28.16
CA TRP A 289 8.78 -0.44 27.26
C TRP A 289 10.03 0.34 26.86
N ASN A 290 11.01 -0.38 26.30
CA ASN A 290 12.19 0.22 25.70
C ASN A 290 12.44 -0.38 24.33
N ALA A 291 13.24 0.31 23.53
CA ALA A 291 13.67 -0.13 22.21
C ALA A 291 15.12 0.29 21.98
N ARG A 292 15.72 -0.25 20.93
CA ARG A 292 16.92 0.28 20.29
C ARG A 292 16.65 0.40 18.80
N THR A 293 16.14 1.55 18.38
CA THR A 293 15.72 1.77 17.00
C THR A 293 15.71 3.24 16.63
N ARG A 294 15.95 3.52 15.34
CA ARG A 294 15.78 4.84 14.71
C ARG A 294 14.46 4.94 13.94
N ALA A 295 13.50 4.04 14.20
CA ALA A 295 12.26 3.93 13.43
C ALA A 295 11.42 5.22 13.43
N ALA A 296 11.18 5.83 14.59
CA ALA A 296 10.32 7.02 14.69
C ALA A 296 10.74 8.17 13.74
N PRO A 297 12.00 8.68 13.80
CA PRO A 297 12.42 9.76 12.92
C PRO A 297 12.44 9.35 11.44
N ARG A 298 12.85 8.11 11.12
CA ARG A 298 12.90 7.63 9.73
C ARG A 298 11.51 7.47 9.11
N ILE A 299 10.55 6.92 9.86
CA ILE A 299 9.16 6.78 9.41
C ILE A 299 8.55 8.17 9.17
N ALA A 300 8.67 9.08 10.15
CA ALA A 300 8.14 10.43 10.02
C ALA A 300 8.76 11.15 8.82
N TYR A 301 10.09 11.13 8.69
CA TYR A 301 10.79 11.76 7.57
C TYR A 301 10.34 11.21 6.21
N LYS A 302 10.23 9.89 6.07
CA LYS A 302 9.79 9.24 4.84
C LYS A 302 8.34 9.60 4.51
N ALA A 303 7.46 9.66 5.51
CA ALA A 303 6.06 10.08 5.34
C ALA A 303 5.92 11.53 4.86
N LEU A 304 6.78 12.43 5.38
CA LEU A 304 6.75 13.85 5.04
C LEU A 304 7.43 14.17 3.70
N THR A 305 8.35 13.32 3.24
CA THR A 305 9.10 13.52 2.00
C THR A 305 8.55 12.67 0.85
N LEU A 306 9.05 11.45 0.68
CA LEU A 306 8.75 10.56 -0.44
C LEU A 306 8.02 9.29 0.02
N PRO A 307 6.77 9.34 0.52
CA PRO A 307 6.11 8.17 1.12
C PRO A 307 5.93 6.98 0.18
N GLN A 308 5.80 7.22 -1.13
CA GLN A 308 5.51 6.19 -2.14
C GLN A 308 6.76 5.67 -2.87
N ASP A 309 7.92 6.31 -2.70
CA ASP A 309 9.15 5.86 -3.34
C ASP A 309 9.70 4.60 -2.67
N PRO A 310 10.30 3.67 -3.43
CA PRO A 310 11.06 2.57 -2.86
C PRO A 310 12.09 3.06 -1.83
N VAL A 311 12.21 2.35 -0.72
CA VAL A 311 13.10 2.73 0.37
C VAL A 311 14.53 2.29 0.04
N ASN A 312 15.47 3.20 0.22
CA ASN A 312 16.91 2.96 0.20
C ASN A 312 17.64 3.97 1.09
N GLU A 313 18.95 3.82 1.28
CA GLU A 313 19.74 4.68 2.17
C GLU A 313 19.70 6.16 1.78
N GLY A 314 19.62 6.47 0.48
CA GLY A 314 19.44 7.83 -0.03
C GLY A 314 18.17 8.51 0.52
N SER A 315 17.16 7.74 0.93
CA SER A 315 15.96 8.29 1.59
C SER A 315 16.26 8.96 2.94
N PHE A 316 17.41 8.70 3.57
CA PHE A 316 17.72 9.18 4.92
C PHE A 316 18.98 10.03 5.02
N ARG A 317 19.79 10.16 3.95
CA ARG A 317 21.04 10.95 3.99
C ARG A 317 20.87 12.44 4.28
N ALA A 318 19.68 12.98 4.06
CA ALA A 318 19.31 14.37 4.40
C ALA A 318 18.58 14.50 5.75
N LEU A 319 18.40 13.39 6.46
CA LEU A 319 17.88 13.32 7.82
C LEU A 319 19.05 13.17 8.79
N ASN A 320 19.08 14.02 9.82
CA ASN A 320 19.94 13.85 10.98
C ASN A 320 19.06 13.49 12.18
N ASP A 321 18.98 12.21 12.53
CA ASP A 321 18.23 11.76 13.70
C ASP A 321 19.13 11.65 14.95
N ILE A 322 18.74 12.36 16.01
CA ILE A 322 19.48 12.44 17.27
C ILE A 322 18.69 11.72 18.37
N ILE A 323 19.19 10.55 18.77
CA ILE A 323 18.67 9.75 19.87
C ILE A 323 19.85 9.31 20.75
N PRO A 324 20.10 9.97 21.89
CA PRO A 324 21.23 9.64 22.76
C PRO A 324 21.13 8.23 23.36
N GLU A 325 22.27 7.58 23.57
CA GLU A 325 22.34 6.30 24.28
C GLU A 325 21.75 6.44 25.71
N GLY A 326 20.90 5.50 26.11
CA GLY A 326 20.16 5.55 27.39
C GLY A 326 18.81 6.28 27.30
N ASN A 327 18.45 6.80 26.14
CA ASN A 327 17.07 7.14 25.79
C ASN A 327 16.23 5.85 25.71
N MET A 328 14.93 5.90 26.00
CA MET A 328 14.07 4.71 25.92
C MET A 328 13.99 4.09 24.51
N MET A 329 14.22 4.87 23.45
CA MET A 329 14.32 4.42 22.06
C MET A 329 15.72 3.94 21.66
N MET A 330 16.72 4.16 22.52
CA MET A 330 18.12 3.76 22.33
C MET A 330 18.65 3.18 23.64
N ALA A 331 17.91 2.23 24.20
CA ALA A 331 18.16 1.68 25.52
C ALA A 331 19.33 0.70 25.52
N ARG A 332 20.15 0.77 26.57
CA ARG A 332 21.34 -0.04 26.79
C ARG A 332 20.96 -1.48 27.07
N TYR A 333 21.67 -2.42 26.45
CA TYR A 333 21.61 -3.79 26.91
C TYR A 333 22.21 -3.88 28.33
N PRO A 334 21.61 -4.61 29.30
CA PRO A 334 20.52 -5.59 29.16
C PRO A 334 19.14 -5.08 29.64
N ILE A 335 18.64 -3.95 29.11
CA ILE A 335 17.27 -3.48 29.39
C ILE A 335 16.24 -4.23 28.52
N CYS A 336 15.07 -4.55 29.10
CA CYS A 336 13.97 -5.22 28.42
C CYS A 336 13.32 -4.39 27.31
N MET A 337 12.90 -5.09 26.25
CA MET A 337 12.34 -4.52 25.02
C MET A 337 11.07 -5.26 24.54
N SER A 338 10.46 -6.08 25.38
CA SER A 338 9.28 -6.89 25.02
C SER A 338 8.06 -6.07 24.54
N GLY A 339 7.94 -4.81 24.96
CA GLY A 339 6.92 -3.83 24.60
C GLY A 339 7.47 -2.64 23.82
N TRP A 340 8.58 -2.82 23.10
CA TRP A 340 9.29 -1.77 22.36
C TRP A 340 8.42 -0.87 21.49
N SER A 341 7.38 -1.44 20.88
CA SER A 341 6.60 -0.75 19.86
C SER A 341 5.54 0.17 20.45
N THR A 342 5.17 0.00 21.73
CA THR A 342 3.98 0.62 22.35
C THR A 342 3.89 2.14 22.18
N TYR A 343 5.01 2.86 22.18
CA TYR A 343 5.03 4.32 22.18
C TYR A 343 5.57 4.94 20.89
N ILE A 344 6.25 4.17 20.02
CA ILE A 344 6.89 4.66 18.79
C ILE A 344 5.88 5.37 17.87
N PRO A 345 4.65 4.85 17.63
CA PRO A 345 3.65 5.55 16.82
C PRO A 345 3.28 6.92 17.38
N THR A 346 3.21 7.05 18.70
CA THR A 346 2.93 8.34 19.35
C THR A 346 4.07 9.33 19.09
N VAL A 347 5.33 8.88 19.13
CA VAL A 347 6.49 9.73 18.79
C VAL A 347 6.45 10.17 17.32
N VAL A 348 6.05 9.29 16.39
CA VAL A 348 5.87 9.64 14.97
C VAL A 348 4.82 10.74 14.81
N ASP A 349 3.65 10.59 15.44
CA ASP A 349 2.61 11.63 15.43
C ASP A 349 3.12 12.95 16.02
N THR A 350 3.92 12.91 17.09
CA THR A 350 4.51 14.11 17.69
C THR A 350 5.49 14.80 16.76
N ILE A 351 6.30 14.05 16.00
CA ILE A 351 7.19 14.62 14.97
C ILE A 351 6.36 15.32 13.89
N VAL A 352 5.31 14.67 13.37
CA VAL A 352 4.42 15.28 12.36
C VAL A 352 3.75 16.53 12.91
N ALA A 353 3.28 16.52 14.16
CA ALA A 353 2.70 17.66 14.82
C ALA A 353 3.70 18.81 15.04
N ALA A 354 4.98 18.50 15.33
CA ALA A 354 6.02 19.51 15.44
C ALA A 354 6.17 20.28 14.12
N VAL A 355 6.22 19.58 12.98
CA VAL A 355 6.44 20.22 11.67
C VAL A 355 5.15 20.81 11.06
N ALA A 356 3.97 20.51 11.61
CA ALA A 356 2.69 20.99 11.09
C ALA A 356 2.63 22.52 10.82
N PRO A 357 3.18 23.41 11.67
CA PRO A 357 3.22 24.85 11.38
C PRO A 357 4.07 25.23 10.15
N ALA A 358 5.03 24.40 9.75
CA ALA A 358 5.85 24.63 8.55
C ALA A 358 5.12 24.22 7.26
N MET A 359 4.07 23.39 7.36
CA MET A 359 3.29 22.87 6.23
C MET A 359 1.84 22.53 6.63
N PRO A 360 1.03 23.54 7.00
CA PRO A 360 -0.31 23.32 7.55
C PRO A 360 -1.23 22.51 6.64
N GLU A 361 -1.04 22.61 5.32
CA GLU A 361 -1.83 21.92 4.29
C GLU A 361 -1.41 20.46 4.06
N ARG A 362 -0.42 19.92 4.79
CA ARG A 362 0.08 18.55 4.58
C ARG A 362 -0.01 17.63 5.80
N CYS A 363 -0.07 18.18 7.01
CA CYS A 363 -0.01 17.36 8.23
C CYS A 363 -1.40 16.92 8.71
N PRO A 364 -1.62 15.60 8.94
CA PRO A 364 -2.81 15.11 9.60
C PRO A 364 -2.78 15.36 11.11
N ALA A 365 -3.94 15.22 11.75
CA ALA A 365 -4.04 15.02 13.20
C ALA A 365 -3.48 13.65 13.63
N ALA A 366 -3.42 13.37 14.93
CA ALA A 366 -2.87 12.09 15.42
C ALA A 366 -3.73 10.90 15.03
N HIS A 367 -3.10 9.79 14.68
CA HIS A 367 -3.77 8.50 14.58
C HIS A 367 -3.91 7.86 15.97
N HIS A 368 -4.62 6.74 16.06
CA HIS A 368 -4.87 6.01 17.31
C HIS A 368 -3.60 5.62 18.09
N GLY A 369 -2.45 5.50 17.44
CA GLY A 369 -1.14 5.36 18.09
C GLY A 369 -0.93 4.13 18.97
N ASN A 370 -1.73 3.08 18.78
CA ASN A 370 -1.62 1.82 19.52
C ASN A 370 -1.24 0.67 18.58
N LEU A 371 -0.41 -0.24 19.07
CA LEU A 371 0.00 -1.43 18.35
C LEU A 371 -0.42 -2.67 19.13
N GLY A 372 -1.08 -3.59 18.45
CA GLY A 372 -1.40 -4.91 18.96
C GLY A 372 -2.89 -5.17 19.15
N GLY A 373 -3.18 -6.32 19.73
CA GLY A 373 -4.52 -6.85 19.97
C GLY A 373 -4.51 -7.88 21.09
N ALA A 374 -5.65 -8.48 21.38
CA ALA A 374 -5.75 -9.56 22.34
C ALA A 374 -5.31 -10.90 21.71
N VAL A 375 -4.55 -11.70 22.45
CA VAL A 375 -4.12 -13.04 22.04
C VAL A 375 -4.97 -14.07 22.77
N PHE A 376 -5.45 -15.09 22.05
CA PHE A 376 -6.13 -16.23 22.65
C PHE A 376 -5.42 -17.52 22.28
N PHE A 377 -5.01 -18.32 23.26
CA PHE A 377 -4.23 -19.52 23.01
C PHE A 377 -4.50 -20.63 24.01
N GLY A 378 -4.19 -21.85 23.62
CA GLY A 378 -4.44 -23.02 24.46
C GLY A 378 -3.98 -24.32 23.82
N ILE A 379 -4.42 -25.42 24.42
CA ILE A 379 -4.19 -26.78 23.92
C ILE A 379 -5.56 -27.38 23.67
N ASN A 380 -5.80 -27.87 22.46
CA ASN A 380 -7.02 -28.57 22.14
C ASN A 380 -7.07 -29.88 22.95
N PRO A 381 -8.09 -30.12 23.77
CA PRO A 381 -8.13 -31.27 24.66
C PRO A 381 -8.23 -32.60 23.91
N ASN A 382 -8.78 -32.60 22.69
CA ASN A 382 -8.99 -33.79 21.87
C ASN A 382 -7.75 -34.13 21.03
N THR A 383 -7.19 -33.14 20.33
CA THR A 383 -6.05 -33.37 19.41
C THR A 383 -4.69 -33.20 20.08
N LYS A 384 -4.66 -32.64 21.30
CA LYS A 384 -3.46 -32.22 22.04
C LYS A 384 -2.59 -31.19 21.30
N ARG A 385 -3.06 -30.64 20.18
CA ARG A 385 -2.37 -29.59 19.43
C ARG A 385 -2.58 -28.24 20.08
N ARG A 386 -1.53 -27.41 20.07
CA ARG A 386 -1.61 -26.01 20.47
C ARG A 386 -2.36 -25.21 19.41
N TYR A 387 -3.07 -24.19 19.85
CA TYR A 387 -3.69 -23.19 18.97
C TYR A 387 -3.40 -21.78 19.50
N MET A 388 -3.39 -20.81 18.60
CA MET A 388 -3.17 -19.40 18.93
C MET A 388 -3.88 -18.51 17.92
N LEU A 389 -4.75 -17.64 18.41
CA LEU A 389 -5.22 -16.46 17.73
C LEU A 389 -4.21 -15.34 17.98
N GLN A 390 -3.64 -14.83 16.90
CA GLN A 390 -2.86 -13.59 16.89
C GLN A 390 -3.28 -12.81 15.64
N THR A 391 -3.94 -11.67 15.84
CA THR A 391 -4.39 -10.76 14.78
C THR A 391 -4.05 -9.33 15.19
N ILE A 392 -3.93 -8.47 14.18
CA ILE A 392 -3.77 -7.03 14.35
C ILE A 392 -5.04 -6.39 13.81
N GLU A 393 -5.68 -5.56 14.61
CA GLU A 393 -6.87 -4.83 14.19
C GLU A 393 -6.52 -3.37 13.92
N GLY A 394 -6.90 -2.88 12.75
CA GLY A 394 -6.85 -1.47 12.43
C GLY A 394 -7.82 -0.62 13.25
N ALA A 395 -7.54 0.67 13.30
CA ALA A 395 -8.26 1.66 14.09
C ALA A 395 -8.24 3.03 13.40
N GLY A 396 -8.61 4.11 14.09
CA GLY A 396 -8.77 5.42 13.46
C GLY A 396 -7.46 6.16 13.16
N TRP A 397 -7.37 6.76 11.97
CA TRP A 397 -6.32 7.72 11.61
C TRP A 397 -6.77 9.17 11.77
N GLY A 398 -5.84 10.11 11.95
CA GLY A 398 -6.21 11.51 12.14
C GLY A 398 -6.84 12.14 10.89
N GLY A 399 -7.76 13.10 11.10
CA GLY A 399 -8.28 13.93 10.02
C GLY A 399 -7.16 14.61 9.25
N ARG A 400 -7.34 14.79 7.94
CA ARG A 400 -6.35 15.38 7.04
C ARG A 400 -6.76 16.81 6.65
N PRO A 401 -5.84 17.62 6.09
CA PRO A 401 -6.17 18.98 5.64
C PRO A 401 -7.26 19.08 4.56
N HIS A 402 -7.56 17.99 3.86
CA HIS A 402 -8.45 18.01 2.68
C HIS A 402 -9.52 16.91 2.69
N GLU A 403 -9.55 16.06 3.70
CA GLU A 403 -10.42 14.88 3.76
C GLU A 403 -10.37 14.24 5.16
N ASP A 404 -11.35 13.40 5.47
CA ASP A 404 -11.42 12.68 6.75
C ASP A 404 -10.26 11.68 6.91
N GLY A 405 -10.00 11.28 8.15
CA GLY A 405 -9.04 10.24 8.48
C GLY A 405 -9.56 8.86 8.10
N GLU A 406 -8.66 7.98 7.66
CA GLU A 406 -9.00 6.59 7.34
C GLU A 406 -9.45 5.81 8.58
N SER A 407 -10.53 5.03 8.43
CA SER A 407 -11.08 4.21 9.50
C SER A 407 -10.55 2.78 9.41
N ALA A 408 -10.41 2.10 10.55
CA ALA A 408 -9.98 0.70 10.62
C ALA A 408 -8.64 0.40 9.91
N LEU A 409 -7.70 1.35 9.89
CA LEU A 409 -6.37 1.17 9.32
C LEU A 409 -5.33 0.96 10.43
N VAL A 410 -4.40 0.04 10.21
CA VAL A 410 -3.32 -0.26 11.15
C VAL A 410 -2.40 0.94 11.38
N SER A 411 -1.62 0.91 12.45
CA SER A 411 -0.78 2.05 12.85
C SER A 411 0.25 2.43 11.76
N VAL A 412 0.65 3.71 11.74
CA VAL A 412 1.68 4.26 10.83
C VAL A 412 2.99 3.47 10.85
N CYS A 413 3.31 2.82 11.96
CA CYS A 413 4.54 2.05 12.07
C CYS A 413 4.41 0.58 11.62
N GLN A 414 3.19 0.12 11.34
CA GLN A 414 2.90 -1.21 10.81
C GLN A 414 2.81 -1.25 9.28
N GLY A 415 2.70 -0.10 8.61
CA GLY A 415 2.63 -0.05 7.14
C GLY A 415 1.42 -0.82 6.61
N ASP A 416 1.64 -1.70 5.63
CA ASP A 416 0.59 -2.45 4.93
C ASP A 416 0.21 -3.78 5.61
N VAL A 417 0.42 -3.89 6.92
CA VAL A 417 -0.06 -5.02 7.72
C VAL A 417 -1.58 -5.15 7.59
N ARG A 418 -2.07 -6.39 7.59
CA ARG A 418 -3.47 -6.71 7.36
C ARG A 418 -4.13 -7.29 8.61
N ASN A 419 -5.37 -6.89 8.82
CA ASN A 419 -6.32 -7.62 9.65
C ASN A 419 -6.55 -9.04 9.09
N ALA A 420 -6.53 -10.07 9.94
CA ALA A 420 -6.72 -11.44 9.48
C ALA A 420 -8.16 -11.70 9.01
N SER A 421 -8.36 -12.60 8.03
CA SER A 421 -9.69 -13.06 7.63
C SER A 421 -10.44 -13.75 8.78
N ILE A 422 -11.75 -13.49 8.88
CA ILE A 422 -12.64 -14.13 9.88
C ILE A 422 -12.63 -15.63 9.68
N GLU A 423 -12.87 -16.10 8.45
CA GLU A 423 -12.94 -17.53 8.13
C GLU A 423 -11.60 -18.23 8.40
N ALA A 424 -10.48 -17.61 7.99
CA ALA A 424 -9.15 -18.16 8.23
C ALA A 424 -8.87 -18.30 9.74
N THR A 425 -9.33 -17.33 10.52
CA THR A 425 -9.19 -17.32 11.96
C THR A 425 -10.01 -18.44 12.61
N GLU A 426 -11.29 -18.56 12.29
CA GLU A 426 -12.20 -19.57 12.86
C GLU A 426 -11.80 -21.00 12.45
N LEU A 427 -11.19 -21.18 11.27
CA LEU A 427 -10.66 -22.47 10.84
C LEU A 427 -9.45 -22.95 11.65
N LYS A 428 -8.66 -22.03 12.21
CA LYS A 428 -7.40 -22.33 12.90
C LYS A 428 -7.51 -22.26 14.42
N CYS A 429 -8.44 -21.43 14.91
CA CYS A 429 -8.63 -21.18 16.33
C CYS A 429 -10.04 -21.57 16.76
N PRO A 430 -10.20 -22.23 17.92
CA PRO A 430 -11.50 -22.69 18.40
C PRO A 430 -12.32 -21.55 19.00
N LEU A 431 -12.74 -20.62 18.16
CA LEU A 431 -13.49 -19.42 18.50
C LEU A 431 -14.43 -19.06 17.35
N ILE A 432 -15.40 -18.20 17.64
CA ILE A 432 -16.32 -17.60 16.68
C ILE A 432 -16.26 -16.09 16.83
N ILE A 433 -16.06 -15.39 15.72
CA ILE A 433 -16.10 -13.93 15.64
C ILE A 433 -17.56 -13.53 15.47
N GLU A 434 -18.14 -12.93 16.52
CA GLU A 434 -19.54 -12.50 16.52
C GLU A 434 -19.71 -11.14 15.83
N GLU A 435 -18.68 -10.29 15.87
CA GLU A 435 -18.74 -8.93 15.35
C GLU A 435 -17.35 -8.43 14.95
N ARG A 436 -17.27 -7.72 13.83
CA ARG A 436 -16.14 -6.87 13.43
C ARG A 436 -16.68 -5.64 12.72
N ALA A 437 -16.86 -4.56 13.45
CA ALA A 437 -17.56 -3.37 12.98
C ALA A 437 -16.78 -2.08 13.24
N LEU A 438 -17.11 -1.02 12.51
CA LEU A 438 -16.67 0.33 12.85
C LEU A 438 -17.36 0.78 14.14
N ARG A 439 -16.60 1.43 15.02
CA ARG A 439 -17.12 1.94 16.27
C ARG A 439 -17.68 3.35 16.05
N ARG A 440 -18.99 3.46 15.89
CA ARG A 440 -19.70 4.75 15.73
C ARG A 440 -19.27 5.76 16.79
N ASP A 441 -19.18 7.02 16.38
CA ASP A 441 -18.78 8.18 17.21
C ASP A 441 -17.34 8.14 17.75
N SER A 442 -16.51 7.15 17.36
CA SER A 442 -15.15 7.04 17.88
C SER A 442 -14.14 7.99 17.26
N GLY A 443 -14.37 8.45 16.02
CA GLY A 443 -13.52 9.41 15.34
C GLY A 443 -13.60 10.80 15.96
N GLY A 444 -12.46 11.46 16.16
CA GLY A 444 -12.40 12.83 16.66
C GLY A 444 -13.05 13.80 15.68
N PRO A 445 -14.05 14.61 16.10
CA PRO A 445 -14.64 15.64 15.26
C PRO A 445 -13.63 16.68 14.82
N GLY A 446 -13.78 17.09 13.58
CA GLY A 446 -13.13 18.26 13.03
C GLY A 446 -13.89 18.70 11.81
N LYS A 447 -13.40 19.75 11.15
CA LYS A 447 -13.80 20.07 9.78
C LYS A 447 -13.66 18.82 8.91
N HIS A 448 -12.54 18.11 9.09
CA HIS A 448 -12.36 16.74 8.65
C HIS A 448 -12.26 15.82 9.88
N ARG A 449 -13.14 14.83 9.95
CA ARG A 449 -13.27 13.90 11.08
C ARG A 449 -12.09 12.93 11.09
N GLY A 450 -11.60 12.57 12.27
CA GLY A 450 -10.69 11.44 12.43
C GLY A 450 -11.37 10.11 12.09
N GLY A 451 -10.64 9.15 11.55
CA GLY A 451 -11.15 7.81 11.28
C GLY A 451 -11.68 7.12 12.52
N LEU A 452 -12.64 6.22 12.32
CA LEU A 452 -13.26 5.44 13.38
C LEU A 452 -12.34 4.29 13.80
N GLY A 453 -12.37 4.00 15.10
CA GLY A 453 -11.92 2.73 15.66
C GLY A 453 -12.84 1.57 15.29
N THR A 454 -12.54 0.39 15.84
CA THR A 454 -13.25 -0.86 15.54
C THR A 454 -13.69 -1.57 16.82
N ASP A 455 -14.81 -2.28 16.75
CA ASP A 455 -15.27 -3.23 17.76
C ASP A 455 -15.09 -4.65 17.19
N PHE A 456 -14.27 -5.45 17.86
CA PHE A 456 -14.03 -6.86 17.53
C PHE A 456 -14.51 -7.75 18.68
N ARG A 457 -15.57 -8.52 18.44
CA ARG A 457 -16.22 -9.37 19.45
C ARG A 457 -16.07 -10.83 19.09
N VAL A 458 -15.58 -11.61 20.05
CA VAL A 458 -15.17 -12.99 19.83
C VAL A 458 -15.56 -13.87 21.01
N ARG A 459 -16.11 -15.05 20.71
CA ARG A 459 -16.50 -16.06 21.67
C ARG A 459 -15.65 -17.30 21.52
N ASN A 460 -15.03 -17.77 22.60
CA ASN A 460 -14.23 -19.00 22.57
C ASN A 460 -15.12 -20.26 22.68
N LEU A 461 -14.82 -21.28 21.90
CA LEU A 461 -15.58 -22.54 21.88
C LEU A 461 -15.06 -23.58 22.88
N MET A 462 -13.83 -23.41 23.36
CA MET A 462 -13.20 -24.28 24.35
C MET A 462 -12.43 -23.49 25.39
N GLU A 463 -12.06 -24.13 26.49
CA GLU A 463 -11.18 -23.52 27.49
C GLU A 463 -9.86 -23.09 26.84
N GLY A 464 -9.43 -21.87 27.18
CA GLY A 464 -8.16 -21.32 26.71
C GLY A 464 -7.75 -20.13 27.57
N ARG A 465 -6.74 -19.40 27.11
CA ARG A 465 -6.14 -18.29 27.84
C ARG A 465 -6.15 -17.03 26.99
N TRP A 466 -6.75 -15.96 27.52
CA TRP A 466 -6.68 -14.62 26.96
C TRP A 466 -5.48 -13.88 27.56
N ALA A 467 -4.64 -13.31 26.69
CA ALA A 467 -3.63 -12.33 27.06
C ALA A 467 -4.00 -11.00 26.42
N ALA A 468 -4.38 -10.02 27.25
CA ALA A 468 -4.82 -8.72 26.78
C ALA A 468 -4.46 -7.65 27.81
N ARG A 469 -3.52 -6.78 27.45
CA ARG A 469 -3.21 -5.58 28.23
C ARG A 469 -4.09 -4.45 27.74
N GLN A 470 -4.54 -3.58 28.64
CA GLN A 470 -5.33 -2.44 28.24
C GLN A 470 -4.64 -1.65 27.13
N PRO A 471 -5.39 -1.24 26.09
CA PRO A 471 -4.83 -0.36 25.08
C PRO A 471 -4.37 0.92 25.76
N GLN A 472 -3.20 1.41 25.36
CA GLN A 472 -2.68 2.67 25.88
C GLN A 472 -3.52 3.84 25.35
N ARG A 473 -3.22 5.05 25.83
CA ARG A 473 -3.88 6.30 25.44
C ARG A 473 -5.27 6.51 26.04
N LYS A 474 -5.52 5.95 27.23
CA LYS A 474 -6.72 6.22 28.04
C LYS A 474 -6.73 7.63 28.62
N ALA A 475 -5.62 8.07 29.20
CA ALA A 475 -5.50 9.41 29.75
C ALA A 475 -4.95 10.42 28.73
N CYS A 476 -4.53 9.95 27.55
CA CYS A 476 -3.91 10.76 26.51
C CYS A 476 -4.40 10.33 25.11
N PRO A 477 -5.70 10.54 24.80
CA PRO A 477 -6.31 10.13 23.53
C PRO A 477 -5.60 10.73 22.31
N SER A 478 -5.90 10.19 21.13
CA SER A 478 -5.46 10.71 19.84
C SER A 478 -5.89 12.17 19.70
N TRP A 479 -4.94 13.10 19.76
CA TRP A 479 -5.23 14.53 19.75
C TRP A 479 -5.64 15.01 18.35
N GLY A 480 -6.55 15.99 18.31
CA GLY A 480 -6.86 16.72 17.09
C GLY A 480 -5.82 17.79 16.76
N LEU A 481 -5.94 18.38 15.57
CA LEU A 481 -5.08 19.46 15.09
C LEU A 481 -5.93 20.62 14.57
N TRP A 482 -5.47 21.86 14.78
CA TRP A 482 -6.17 23.09 14.35
C TRP A 482 -7.62 23.17 14.85
N ASP A 483 -7.82 23.11 16.17
CA ASP A 483 -9.14 23.06 16.84
C ASP A 483 -9.96 21.78 16.61
N GLY A 484 -9.40 20.77 15.94
CA GLY A 484 -9.98 19.43 15.93
C GLY A 484 -9.99 18.79 17.32
N GLU A 485 -11.01 17.99 17.59
CA GLU A 485 -11.22 17.31 18.86
C GLU A 485 -10.53 15.94 18.91
N PRO A 486 -10.19 15.43 20.12
CA PRO A 486 -9.63 14.09 20.26
C PRO A 486 -10.58 12.96 19.84
N GLY A 487 -10.02 11.85 19.39
CA GLY A 487 -10.73 10.60 19.17
C GLY A 487 -11.02 9.83 20.46
N GLU A 488 -11.96 8.89 20.41
CA GLU A 488 -12.30 8.02 21.53
C GLU A 488 -11.17 7.03 21.85
N VAL A 489 -11.08 6.63 23.12
CA VAL A 489 -10.06 5.69 23.62
C VAL A 489 -10.47 4.23 23.42
N GLY A 490 -9.49 3.33 23.28
CA GLY A 490 -9.75 1.89 23.23
C GLY A 490 -10.05 1.29 24.60
N THR A 491 -10.65 0.10 24.63
CA THR A 491 -10.81 -0.70 25.86
C THR A 491 -11.01 -2.18 25.53
N TYR A 492 -10.51 -3.06 26.41
CA TYR A 492 -10.71 -4.51 26.28
C TYR A 492 -11.64 -5.01 27.38
N LEU A 493 -12.65 -5.79 26.98
CA LEU A 493 -13.71 -6.28 27.86
C LEU A 493 -13.81 -7.81 27.77
N LEU A 494 -14.25 -8.45 28.84
CA LEU A 494 -14.51 -9.87 28.94
C LEU A 494 -15.82 -10.11 29.69
N LYS A 495 -16.62 -11.06 29.20
CA LYS A 495 -17.80 -11.58 29.88
C LYS A 495 -17.68 -13.09 30.01
N LEU A 496 -17.72 -13.60 31.23
CA LEU A 496 -17.73 -15.04 31.51
C LEU A 496 -19.15 -15.62 31.40
N PRO A 497 -19.31 -16.94 31.18
CA PRO A 497 -20.61 -17.59 31.23
C PRO A 497 -21.33 -17.31 32.56
N GLY A 498 -22.61 -16.93 32.47
CA GLY A 498 -23.44 -16.58 33.63
C GLY A 498 -23.31 -15.13 34.11
N GLU A 499 -22.32 -14.36 33.63
CA GLU A 499 -22.24 -12.92 33.90
C GLU A 499 -23.21 -12.14 33.00
N LYS A 500 -23.86 -11.13 33.58
CA LYS A 500 -24.78 -10.24 32.84
C LYS A 500 -24.04 -9.14 32.08
N GLU A 501 -23.01 -8.57 32.71
CA GLU A 501 -22.28 -7.40 32.22
C GLU A 501 -20.86 -7.76 31.76
N PHE A 502 -20.35 -7.00 30.79
CA PHE A 502 -18.95 -7.03 30.41
C PHE A 502 -18.09 -6.35 31.48
N LYS A 503 -16.97 -6.96 31.83
CA LYS A 503 -15.98 -6.41 32.76
C LYS A 503 -14.70 -6.07 32.02
N GLN A 504 -13.98 -5.05 32.48
CA GLN A 504 -12.69 -4.70 31.89
C GLN A 504 -11.69 -5.86 32.03
N LEU A 505 -11.04 -6.24 30.93
CA LEU A 505 -10.01 -7.27 30.90
C LEU A 505 -8.64 -6.63 31.02
N ASP A 506 -8.08 -6.61 32.21
CA ASP A 506 -6.71 -6.19 32.46
C ASP A 506 -5.92 -7.33 33.09
N ALA A 507 -5.37 -8.21 32.24
CA ALA A 507 -4.65 -9.38 32.69
C ALA A 507 -3.56 -9.77 31.69
N LEU A 508 -2.37 -10.06 32.23
CA LEU A 508 -1.27 -10.60 31.43
C LEU A 508 -1.68 -11.91 30.76
N VAL A 509 -2.27 -12.83 31.53
CA VAL A 509 -2.90 -14.05 31.04
C VAL A 509 -4.07 -14.40 31.96
N ARG A 510 -5.24 -14.69 31.39
CA ARG A 510 -6.43 -15.14 32.11
C ARG A 510 -6.99 -16.40 31.46
N THR A 511 -7.05 -17.49 32.21
CA THR A 511 -7.77 -18.69 31.79
C THR A 511 -9.27 -18.41 31.79
N VAL A 512 -9.96 -18.84 30.73
CA VAL A 512 -11.40 -18.67 30.56
C VAL A 512 -12.06 -19.99 30.18
N PRO A 513 -13.25 -20.29 30.73
CA PRO A 513 -14.04 -21.44 30.32
C PRO A 513 -14.59 -21.25 28.89
N PRO A 514 -15.08 -22.33 28.24
CA PRO A 514 -15.84 -22.22 27.00
C PRO A 514 -16.98 -21.19 27.09
N GLN A 515 -17.36 -20.61 25.96
CA GLN A 515 -18.44 -19.62 25.84
C GLN A 515 -18.18 -18.27 26.54
N SER A 516 -16.93 -17.96 26.87
CA SER A 516 -16.57 -16.60 27.30
C SER A 516 -16.52 -15.67 26.08
N VAL A 517 -16.86 -14.40 26.27
CA VAL A 517 -16.91 -13.41 25.17
C VAL A 517 -15.93 -12.29 25.46
N GLY A 518 -14.93 -12.12 24.59
CA GLY A 518 -14.02 -10.99 24.59
C GLY A 518 -14.49 -9.91 23.62
N VAL A 519 -14.33 -8.64 23.99
CA VAL A 519 -14.52 -7.49 23.09
C VAL A 519 -13.24 -6.66 23.11
N VAL A 520 -12.65 -6.47 21.93
CA VAL A 520 -11.49 -5.63 21.70
C VAL A 520 -11.98 -4.36 21.01
N ARG A 521 -12.03 -3.24 21.74
CA ARG A 521 -12.39 -1.93 21.20
C ARG A 521 -11.16 -1.11 20.92
N HIS A 522 -11.02 -0.64 19.70
CA HIS A 522 -9.97 0.28 19.32
C HIS A 522 -10.43 1.75 19.37
N GLY A 523 -9.45 2.64 19.51
CA GLY A 523 -9.69 4.08 19.54
C GLY A 523 -9.82 4.71 18.15
N GLY A 524 -10.33 5.93 18.10
CA GLY A 524 -10.37 6.73 16.87
C GLY A 524 -9.14 7.61 16.71
N GLY A 525 -9.00 8.21 15.52
CA GLY A 525 -8.02 9.26 15.27
C GLY A 525 -8.56 10.63 15.70
N GLY A 526 -7.67 11.62 15.89
CA GLY A 526 -8.09 12.99 16.19
C GLY A 526 -8.68 13.71 14.97
N GLY A 527 -9.52 14.71 15.19
CA GLY A 527 -10.09 15.54 14.13
C GLY A 527 -9.12 16.62 13.64
N TRP A 528 -9.40 17.16 12.46
CA TRP A 528 -8.63 18.25 11.86
C TRP A 528 -9.54 19.44 11.56
N GLY A 529 -9.19 20.63 12.04
CA GLY A 529 -10.02 21.84 11.88
C GLY A 529 -11.19 21.90 12.87
N ASP A 530 -11.82 23.07 13.01
CA ASP A 530 -13.00 23.26 13.86
C ASP A 530 -14.19 22.40 13.36
N PRO A 531 -14.78 21.51 14.19
CA PRO A 531 -15.96 20.71 13.84
C PRO A 531 -17.15 21.53 13.32
N LEU A 532 -17.32 22.77 13.77
CA LEU A 532 -18.41 23.65 13.38
C LEU A 532 -18.23 24.23 11.97
N GLU A 533 -17.06 24.04 11.35
CA GLU A 533 -16.79 24.38 9.96
C GLU A 533 -17.09 23.23 8.98
N ARG A 534 -17.33 22.00 9.47
CA ARG A 534 -17.67 20.87 8.61
C ARG A 534 -18.93 21.14 7.82
N ASN A 535 -19.00 20.66 6.57
CA ASN A 535 -20.20 20.80 5.74
C ASN A 535 -21.37 20.03 6.39
N PRO A 536 -22.53 20.66 6.67
CA PRO A 536 -23.67 19.96 7.27
C PRO A 536 -24.15 18.75 6.46
N GLU A 537 -24.04 18.77 5.13
CA GLU A 537 -24.42 17.61 4.31
C GLU A 537 -23.45 16.44 4.46
N GLU A 538 -22.16 16.69 4.71
CA GLU A 538 -21.20 15.62 5.02
C GLU A 538 -21.53 14.97 6.36
N VAL A 539 -21.90 15.78 7.37
CA VAL A 539 -22.35 15.25 8.67
C VAL A 539 -23.63 14.45 8.54
N ARG A 540 -24.57 14.88 7.68
CA ARG A 540 -25.78 14.09 7.37
C ARG A 540 -25.40 12.73 6.79
N TRP A 541 -24.47 12.68 5.83
CA TRP A 541 -23.99 11.40 5.29
C TRP A 541 -23.28 10.54 6.33
N ASP A 542 -22.45 11.13 7.20
CA ASP A 542 -21.85 10.41 8.33
C ASP A 542 -22.93 9.77 9.23
N VAL A 543 -24.09 10.42 9.41
CA VAL A 543 -25.21 9.86 10.17
C VAL A 543 -25.95 8.76 9.40
N VAL A 544 -26.16 8.94 8.10
CA VAL A 544 -26.79 7.92 7.24
C VAL A 544 -25.95 6.66 7.16
N GLU A 545 -24.63 6.80 7.14
CA GLU A 545 -23.66 5.68 7.13
C GLU A 545 -23.37 5.12 8.53
N GLU A 546 -24.05 5.63 9.56
CA GLU A 546 -23.89 5.24 10.96
C GLU A 546 -22.46 5.42 11.51
N LEU A 547 -21.68 6.32 10.91
CA LEU A 547 -20.35 6.71 11.39
C LEU A 547 -20.45 7.68 12.57
N VAL A 548 -21.45 8.56 12.53
CA VAL A 548 -21.78 9.55 13.56
C VAL A 548 -23.24 9.36 13.98
N SER A 549 -23.54 9.46 15.27
CA SER A 549 -24.94 9.42 15.77
C SER A 549 -25.65 10.75 15.56
N LYS A 550 -26.99 10.75 15.59
CA LYS A 550 -27.79 11.99 15.51
C LYS A 550 -27.48 12.93 16.68
N GLU A 551 -27.20 12.35 17.83
CA GLU A 551 -26.79 13.04 19.05
C GLU A 551 -25.44 13.74 18.82
N ALA A 552 -24.42 13.00 18.37
CA ALA A 552 -23.10 13.57 18.08
C ALA A 552 -23.12 14.61 16.96
N ALA A 553 -23.94 14.42 15.92
CA ALA A 553 -24.15 15.41 14.86
C ALA A 553 -24.59 16.77 15.42
N ARG A 554 -25.56 16.75 16.35
CA ARG A 554 -26.09 17.96 16.99
C ARG A 554 -25.13 18.55 18.03
N GLU A 555 -24.51 17.70 18.85
CA GLU A 555 -23.73 18.14 20.00
C GLU A 555 -22.30 18.57 19.65
N ARG A 556 -21.68 17.90 18.67
CA ARG A 556 -20.26 18.11 18.32
C ARG A 556 -20.07 18.90 17.02
N TYR A 557 -20.95 18.72 16.04
CA TYR A 557 -20.88 19.47 14.75
C TYR A 557 -21.91 20.60 14.63
N GLY A 558 -22.85 20.68 15.58
CA GLY A 558 -23.95 21.63 15.57
C GLY A 558 -24.97 21.41 14.45
N VAL A 559 -25.01 20.22 13.85
CA VAL A 559 -25.90 19.89 12.73
C VAL A 559 -27.17 19.25 13.24
N VAL A 560 -28.31 19.82 12.87
CA VAL A 560 -29.64 19.33 13.26
C VAL A 560 -30.30 18.69 12.05
N LEU A 561 -30.75 17.45 12.21
CA LEU A 561 -31.46 16.71 11.17
C LEU A 561 -32.96 16.68 11.47
N GLN A 562 -33.77 16.80 10.41
CA GLN A 562 -35.22 16.68 10.47
C GLN A 562 -35.64 15.20 10.61
N GLY A 563 -36.94 14.95 10.80
CA GLY A 563 -37.49 13.60 10.93
C GLY A 563 -37.25 12.72 9.69
N ASP A 564 -37.14 13.32 8.51
CA ASP A 564 -36.82 12.65 7.24
C ASP A 564 -35.31 12.49 6.99
N GLY A 565 -34.47 12.95 7.92
CA GLY A 565 -33.00 12.89 7.83
C GLY A 565 -32.36 13.98 6.98
N SER A 566 -33.11 14.96 6.46
CA SER A 566 -32.54 16.14 5.80
C SER A 566 -31.95 17.14 6.80
N VAL A 567 -31.00 17.98 6.37
CA VAL A 567 -30.42 19.02 7.23
C VAL A 567 -31.43 20.15 7.46
N ASP A 568 -31.71 20.47 8.72
CA ASP A 568 -32.41 21.71 9.08
C ASP A 568 -31.39 22.85 9.11
N ALA A 569 -31.34 23.64 8.04
CA ALA A 569 -30.38 24.73 7.91
C ALA A 569 -30.57 25.84 8.97
N ALA A 570 -31.80 26.10 9.42
CA ALA A 570 -32.08 27.15 10.39
C ALA A 570 -31.68 26.68 11.81
N ALA A 571 -32.10 25.49 12.20
CA ALA A 571 -31.74 24.91 13.48
C ALA A 571 -30.22 24.63 13.59
N THR A 572 -29.59 24.21 12.49
CA THR A 572 -28.12 24.04 12.42
C THR A 572 -27.38 25.35 12.67
N ARG A 573 -27.81 26.47 12.06
CA ARG A 573 -27.19 27.79 12.34
C ARG A 573 -27.32 28.18 13.82
N ALA A 574 -28.52 28.09 14.37
CA ALA A 574 -28.78 28.42 15.78
C ALA A 574 -27.99 27.53 16.75
N GLN A 575 -27.89 26.23 16.44
CA GLN A 575 -27.13 25.28 17.25
C GLN A 575 -25.62 25.59 17.18
N ARG A 576 -25.06 25.90 16.01
CA ARG A 576 -23.66 26.31 15.86
C ARG A 576 -23.35 27.61 16.61
N GLU A 577 -24.24 28.60 16.57
CA GLU A 577 -24.12 29.83 17.36
C GLU A 577 -24.11 29.53 18.87
N THR A 578 -25.01 28.65 19.31
CA THR A 578 -25.06 28.18 20.70
C THR A 578 -23.74 27.51 21.10
N LEU A 579 -23.21 26.61 20.29
CA LEU A 579 -21.94 25.92 20.57
C LEU A 579 -20.75 26.88 20.59
N ARG A 580 -20.69 27.86 19.68
CA ARG A 580 -19.64 28.91 19.66
C ARG A 580 -19.65 29.82 20.88
N SER A 581 -20.83 30.05 21.46
CA SER A 581 -21.01 30.87 22.67
C SER A 581 -20.58 30.15 23.95
N ARG A 582 -20.42 28.82 23.91
CA ARG A 582 -19.92 28.06 25.05
C ARG A 582 -18.44 28.37 25.25
N PRO A 583 -17.97 28.52 26.50
CA PRO A 583 -16.53 28.61 26.75
C PRO A 583 -15.85 27.36 26.20
N LYS A 584 -14.89 27.52 25.27
CA LYS A 584 -14.03 26.40 24.86
C LYS A 584 -13.31 25.91 26.11
N SER A 585 -13.49 24.64 26.48
CA SER A 585 -12.65 24.03 27.51
C SER A 585 -11.21 24.01 26.98
N THR A 586 -10.25 24.50 27.76
CA THR A 586 -8.83 24.33 27.42
C THR A 586 -8.56 22.83 27.30
N PRO A 587 -8.13 22.30 26.14
CA PRO A 587 -7.87 20.88 26.03
C PRO A 587 -6.74 20.51 27.01
N MET A 588 -6.98 19.56 27.94
CA MET A 588 -5.90 19.06 28.82
C MET A 588 -4.75 18.39 28.05
N HIS A 589 -4.96 18.08 26.76
CA HIS A 589 -4.04 17.30 25.92
C HIS A 589 -3.73 17.99 24.58
N SER A 590 -3.65 19.33 24.55
CA SER A 590 -3.22 20.06 23.34
C SER A 590 -1.73 19.86 23.10
N VAL A 591 -1.35 19.38 21.92
CA VAL A 591 0.04 19.48 21.45
C VAL A 591 0.35 20.96 21.21
N ASN A 592 1.18 21.55 22.08
CA ASN A 592 1.66 22.92 21.91
C ASN A 592 2.76 22.94 20.83
N ALA A 593 2.36 23.02 19.57
CA ALA A 593 3.27 23.28 18.47
C ALA A 593 3.72 24.75 18.52
N ARG A 594 5.01 24.99 18.77
CA ARG A 594 5.61 26.35 18.69
C ARG A 594 6.70 26.32 17.63
N GLY A 595 6.65 27.26 16.68
CA GLY A 595 7.71 27.48 15.71
C GLY A 595 8.27 28.89 15.87
N THR A 596 9.58 29.02 16.06
CA THR A 596 10.28 30.32 16.02
C THR A 596 10.93 30.46 14.65
N ALA A 597 10.29 31.22 13.76
CA ALA A 597 10.95 31.65 12.54
C ALA A 597 11.92 32.79 12.87
N LEU A 598 13.22 32.59 12.66
CA LEU A 598 14.17 33.71 12.67
C LEU A 598 13.89 34.57 11.43
N ALA A 599 13.07 35.61 11.59
CA ALA A 599 12.89 36.63 10.58
C ALA A 599 14.08 37.60 10.62
N ALA A 600 14.93 37.56 9.59
CA ALA A 600 15.81 38.68 9.28
C ALA A 600 14.93 39.89 8.89
N VAL A 601 14.94 40.91 9.73
CA VAL A 601 14.16 42.14 9.61
C VAL A 601 14.84 43.10 8.62
N ALA A 602 14.14 43.43 7.54
CA ALA A 602 14.16 44.71 6.83
C ALA A 602 12.96 44.68 5.86
N GLY A 603 11.95 45.54 5.87
CA GLY A 603 11.75 46.85 6.46
C GLY A 603 11.00 47.67 5.40
N MET A 604 9.68 47.79 5.49
CA MET A 604 8.92 48.99 5.11
C MET A 604 7.42 48.78 5.28
N ALA A 605 6.85 49.58 6.17
CA ALA A 605 5.44 49.82 6.34
C ALA A 605 4.92 50.75 5.23
N LEU A 606 3.71 50.48 4.73
CA LEU A 606 2.70 51.53 4.57
C LEU A 606 1.31 50.90 4.44
N ALA A 607 0.51 51.06 5.49
CA ALA A 607 -0.94 50.90 5.43
C ALA A 607 -1.56 52.30 5.29
N ALA A 608 -2.44 52.49 4.32
CA ALA A 608 -3.49 53.50 4.40
C ALA A 608 -4.69 53.13 3.53
N ALA A 609 -5.84 53.13 4.22
CA ALA A 609 -7.24 52.94 3.85
C ALA A 609 -7.72 53.48 2.48
N MET A 610 -8.73 52.81 1.91
CA MET A 610 -9.89 53.44 1.26
C MET A 610 -11.11 52.52 1.36
N ALA A 611 -12.25 53.12 1.72
CA ALA A 611 -13.52 52.50 2.04
C ALA A 611 -14.45 52.29 0.82
N GLY A 612 -15.27 51.23 0.91
CA GLY A 612 -16.61 50.98 0.39
C GLY A 612 -17.16 51.63 -0.89
N THR A 613 -17.71 50.80 -1.79
CA THR A 613 -19.12 50.83 -2.28
C THR A 613 -19.53 49.46 -2.85
N PRO A 614 -20.82 49.03 -2.73
CA PRO A 614 -21.30 47.73 -3.21
C PRO A 614 -21.86 47.82 -4.65
N LEU A 615 -21.66 46.77 -5.45
CA LEU A 615 -22.32 46.59 -6.76
C LEU A 615 -22.81 45.13 -6.93
N PRO A 616 -23.85 44.92 -7.76
CA PRO A 616 -24.92 43.97 -7.48
C PRO A 616 -24.62 42.53 -7.90
N ALA A 617 -25.26 41.61 -7.18
CA ALA A 617 -25.32 40.20 -7.49
C ALA A 617 -26.01 39.95 -8.83
N ASN A 618 -25.29 39.32 -9.76
CA ASN A 618 -25.90 38.64 -10.89
C ASN A 618 -25.87 37.13 -10.60
N ALA A 619 -27.03 36.56 -10.36
CA ALA A 619 -27.21 35.13 -10.12
C ALA A 619 -27.38 34.41 -11.47
N GLN A 620 -26.42 33.55 -11.85
CA GLN A 620 -26.64 32.28 -12.56
C GLN A 620 -25.32 31.53 -12.86
N GLN A 621 -25.03 30.53 -12.02
CA GLN A 621 -24.66 29.14 -12.34
C GLN A 621 -23.68 28.58 -11.28
N PRO A 622 -24.03 27.52 -10.54
CA PRO A 622 -23.11 26.86 -9.63
C PRO A 622 -22.17 25.98 -10.46
N SER A 623 -20.96 26.46 -10.80
CA SER A 623 -19.93 25.60 -11.38
C SER A 623 -19.13 24.95 -10.24
N SER A 624 -19.47 23.72 -9.85
CA SER A 624 -18.53 22.86 -9.12
C SER A 624 -17.30 22.66 -10.01
N ARG A 625 -16.16 23.26 -9.65
CA ARG A 625 -14.91 23.29 -10.44
C ARG A 625 -14.12 21.97 -10.43
N THR A 626 -14.77 20.84 -10.15
CA THR A 626 -14.09 19.55 -10.00
C THR A 626 -14.73 18.52 -10.91
N LEU A 627 -13.94 17.97 -11.84
CA LEU A 627 -14.32 16.85 -12.69
C LEU A 627 -13.83 15.54 -12.06
N GLN A 628 -14.72 14.61 -11.78
CA GLN A 628 -14.39 13.28 -11.29
C GLN A 628 -14.14 12.34 -12.49
N LEU A 629 -12.96 11.74 -12.55
CA LEU A 629 -12.58 10.74 -13.54
C LEU A 629 -12.48 9.36 -12.87
N VAL A 630 -13.53 8.55 -13.03
CA VAL A 630 -13.58 7.18 -12.54
C VAL A 630 -12.77 6.27 -13.47
N VAL A 631 -11.84 5.52 -12.89
CA VAL A 631 -10.99 4.56 -13.60
C VAL A 631 -11.23 3.16 -13.04
N PRO A 632 -11.80 2.22 -13.81
CA PRO A 632 -12.17 0.89 -13.34
C PRO A 632 -10.98 -0.08 -13.21
N PHE A 633 -9.76 0.45 -13.18
CA PHE A 633 -8.51 -0.29 -13.22
C PHE A 633 -7.58 0.19 -12.08
N ALA A 634 -6.69 -0.70 -11.66
CA ALA A 634 -5.75 -0.42 -10.58
C ALA A 634 -4.82 0.75 -10.95
N PRO A 635 -4.38 1.57 -9.97
CA PRO A 635 -3.37 2.59 -10.20
C PRO A 635 -2.12 2.01 -10.88
N GLY A 636 -1.54 2.74 -11.82
CA GLY A 636 -0.37 2.33 -12.62
C GLY A 636 -0.67 1.40 -13.80
N ALA A 637 -1.90 0.91 -13.96
CA ALA A 637 -2.32 0.16 -15.15
C ALA A 637 -2.39 1.05 -16.39
N ALA A 638 -2.35 0.47 -17.60
CA ALA A 638 -2.38 1.24 -18.85
C ALA A 638 -3.56 2.22 -18.97
N ASN A 639 -4.74 1.86 -18.47
CA ASN A 639 -5.91 2.74 -18.43
C ASN A 639 -5.75 3.89 -17.41
N ASP A 640 -5.13 3.64 -16.26
CA ASP A 640 -4.82 4.68 -15.27
C ASP A 640 -3.76 5.65 -15.78
N ASN A 641 -2.75 5.14 -16.49
CA ASN A 641 -1.73 5.98 -17.12
C ASN A 641 -2.35 6.89 -18.20
N LEU A 642 -3.25 6.36 -19.04
CA LEU A 642 -3.99 7.19 -19.99
C LEU A 642 -4.86 8.22 -19.25
N ALA A 643 -5.58 7.81 -18.21
CA ALA A 643 -6.41 8.70 -17.40
C ALA A 643 -5.60 9.88 -16.84
N ARG A 644 -4.39 9.62 -16.35
CA ARG A 644 -3.46 10.66 -15.84
C ARG A 644 -2.93 11.58 -16.93
N VAL A 645 -2.63 11.04 -18.11
CA VAL A 645 -2.20 11.84 -19.27
C VAL A 645 -3.32 12.76 -19.72
N LEU A 646 -4.56 12.25 -19.81
CA LEU A 646 -5.72 13.04 -20.20
C LEU A 646 -6.12 14.04 -19.10
N SER A 647 -6.11 13.64 -17.83
CA SER A 647 -6.55 14.50 -16.72
C SER A 647 -5.69 15.74 -16.55
N ALA A 648 -4.38 15.62 -16.77
CA ALA A 648 -3.46 16.75 -16.69
C ALA A 648 -3.84 17.87 -17.67
N GLU A 649 -4.35 17.48 -18.84
CA GLU A 649 -4.72 18.38 -19.93
C GLU A 649 -6.17 18.89 -19.77
N VAL A 650 -7.10 18.00 -19.43
CA VAL A 650 -8.51 18.35 -19.16
C VAL A 650 -8.63 19.35 -18.01
N SER A 651 -7.68 19.31 -17.05
CA SER A 651 -7.69 20.21 -15.91
C SER A 651 -7.58 21.69 -16.27
N GLU A 652 -6.99 22.01 -17.44
CA GLU A 652 -6.88 23.39 -17.95
C GLU A 652 -8.27 23.98 -18.29
N THR A 653 -9.21 23.14 -18.76
CA THR A 653 -10.50 23.60 -19.31
C THR A 653 -11.68 23.35 -18.37
N PHE A 654 -11.64 22.26 -17.59
CA PHE A 654 -12.74 21.85 -16.70
C PHE A 654 -12.44 22.06 -15.21
N GLY A 655 -11.29 22.63 -14.87
CA GLY A 655 -10.86 22.78 -13.48
C GLY A 655 -10.26 21.48 -12.93
N ARG A 656 -10.18 21.36 -11.61
CA ARG A 656 -9.45 20.24 -10.97
C ARG A 656 -10.05 18.89 -11.38
N VAL A 657 -9.24 18.00 -11.95
CA VAL A 657 -9.67 16.61 -12.20
C VAL A 657 -9.26 15.72 -11.02
N VAL A 658 -10.21 15.00 -10.43
CA VAL A 658 -9.96 13.99 -9.39
C VAL A 658 -10.06 12.61 -10.03
N ILE A 659 -8.95 11.89 -10.07
CA ILE A 659 -8.93 10.50 -10.55
C ILE A 659 -9.31 9.60 -9.39
N GLU A 660 -10.30 8.73 -9.61
CA GLU A 660 -10.73 7.74 -8.65
C GLU A 660 -10.63 6.34 -9.24
N ASN A 661 -9.63 5.58 -8.79
CA ASN A 661 -9.44 4.21 -9.20
C ASN A 661 -10.39 3.28 -8.43
N ARG A 662 -11.30 2.61 -9.14
CA ARG A 662 -12.23 1.60 -8.59
C ARG A 662 -12.03 0.25 -9.28
N PRO A 663 -10.90 -0.44 -9.03
CA PRO A 663 -10.67 -1.76 -9.60
C PRO A 663 -11.60 -2.82 -8.99
N GLY A 664 -11.75 -3.94 -9.70
CA GLY A 664 -12.43 -5.13 -9.20
C GLY A 664 -13.68 -5.52 -10.00
N GLY A 665 -14.03 -6.80 -9.95
CA GLY A 665 -15.16 -7.38 -10.68
C GLY A 665 -15.09 -7.17 -12.20
N ASP A 666 -13.89 -7.15 -12.79
CA ASP A 666 -13.63 -6.79 -14.19
C ASP A 666 -14.20 -5.44 -14.63
N GLY A 667 -14.29 -4.47 -13.72
CA GLY A 667 -14.91 -3.16 -13.94
C GLY A 667 -16.37 -3.09 -13.54
N SER A 668 -16.95 -4.18 -13.01
CA SER A 668 -18.35 -4.16 -12.56
C SER A 668 -18.61 -3.30 -11.34
N ILE A 669 -17.65 -3.23 -10.41
CA ILE A 669 -17.72 -2.36 -9.22
C ILE A 669 -17.79 -0.89 -9.65
N ALA A 670 -16.87 -0.47 -10.53
CA ALA A 670 -16.87 0.88 -11.08
C ALA A 670 -18.12 1.17 -11.92
N GLY A 671 -18.59 0.23 -12.74
CA GLY A 671 -19.82 0.40 -13.51
C GLY A 671 -21.07 0.58 -12.62
N GLN A 672 -21.17 -0.20 -11.54
CA GLN A 672 -22.26 -0.07 -10.57
C GLN A 672 -22.22 1.26 -9.81
N TYR A 673 -21.01 1.70 -9.43
CA TYR A 673 -20.78 3.00 -8.81
C TYR A 673 -21.15 4.14 -9.76
N PHE A 674 -20.58 4.13 -10.97
CA PHE A 674 -20.71 5.21 -11.95
C PHE A 674 -22.14 5.38 -12.46
N LYS A 675 -22.92 4.28 -12.51
CA LYS A 675 -24.35 4.32 -12.80
C LYS A 675 -25.15 5.23 -11.86
N ARG A 676 -24.66 5.43 -10.62
CA ARG A 676 -25.29 6.28 -9.60
C ARG A 676 -24.74 7.71 -9.61
N ALA A 677 -23.76 8.01 -10.46
CA ALA A 677 -23.16 9.33 -10.51
C ALA A 677 -24.16 10.37 -11.06
N PRO A 678 -24.09 11.64 -10.62
CA PRO A 678 -24.91 12.72 -11.17
C PRO A 678 -24.73 12.85 -12.68
N ALA A 679 -25.84 12.98 -13.40
CA ALA A 679 -25.85 13.16 -14.84
C ALA A 679 -25.71 14.65 -15.22
N ASP A 680 -24.79 15.37 -14.58
CA ASP A 680 -24.51 16.79 -14.80
C ASP A 680 -23.26 17.04 -15.66
N GLY A 681 -22.51 15.96 -15.96
CA GLY A 681 -21.27 15.96 -16.71
C GLY A 681 -20.02 16.31 -15.91
N ASN A 682 -20.12 16.39 -14.58
CA ASN A 682 -18.97 16.49 -13.69
C ASN A 682 -18.34 15.12 -13.35
N SER A 683 -19.00 14.02 -13.70
CA SER A 683 -18.46 12.66 -13.55
C SER A 683 -18.29 12.00 -14.91
N ILE A 684 -17.06 11.60 -15.23
CA ILE A 684 -16.68 10.85 -16.42
C ILE A 684 -16.03 9.53 -16.03
N MET A 685 -16.13 8.51 -16.88
CA MET A 685 -15.50 7.21 -16.66
C MET A 685 -14.68 6.81 -17.88
N LEU A 686 -13.40 6.49 -17.67
CA LEU A 686 -12.53 5.96 -18.73
C LEU A 686 -12.60 4.44 -18.73
N ILE A 687 -13.19 3.87 -19.78
CA ILE A 687 -13.34 2.43 -19.97
C ILE A 687 -12.42 1.91 -21.07
N SER A 688 -12.34 0.59 -21.20
CA SER A 688 -11.80 -0.08 -22.39
C SER A 688 -12.81 -1.06 -22.98
N ASN A 689 -12.43 -1.72 -24.08
CA ASN A 689 -13.20 -2.80 -24.69
C ASN A 689 -13.59 -3.95 -23.75
N SER A 690 -13.01 -4.06 -22.54
CA SER A 690 -13.46 -5.00 -21.50
C SER A 690 -14.93 -4.81 -21.13
N TYR A 691 -15.46 -3.59 -21.20
CA TYR A 691 -16.88 -3.32 -20.94
C TYR A 691 -17.79 -3.87 -22.04
N ALA A 692 -17.33 -3.89 -23.29
CA ALA A 692 -18.05 -4.53 -24.39
C ALA A 692 -18.03 -6.06 -24.26
N ILE A 693 -16.87 -6.62 -23.91
CA ILE A 693 -16.69 -8.05 -23.66
C ILE A 693 -17.57 -8.52 -22.50
N ASN A 694 -17.54 -7.82 -21.37
CA ASN A 694 -18.35 -8.17 -20.20
C ASN A 694 -19.85 -8.13 -20.52
N ALA A 695 -20.32 -7.12 -21.25
CA ALA A 695 -21.72 -7.01 -21.67
C ALA A 695 -22.15 -8.08 -22.70
N ALA A 696 -21.19 -8.76 -23.32
CA ALA A 696 -21.41 -9.87 -24.23
C ALA A 696 -21.33 -11.24 -23.54
N MET A 697 -20.48 -11.38 -22.50
CA MET A 697 -20.18 -12.65 -21.84
C MET A 697 -21.00 -12.94 -20.58
N ARG A 698 -21.43 -11.90 -19.86
CA ARG A 698 -22.07 -12.05 -18.55
C ARG A 698 -23.58 -11.83 -18.64
N ASP A 699 -24.35 -12.80 -18.14
CA ASP A 699 -25.82 -12.74 -18.12
C ASP A 699 -26.35 -11.73 -17.07
N SER A 700 -25.60 -11.48 -15.99
CA SER A 700 -26.00 -10.61 -14.88
C SER A 700 -24.93 -9.59 -14.52
N LEU A 701 -24.95 -8.42 -15.18
CA LEU A 701 -24.18 -7.24 -14.78
C LEU A 701 -25.02 -6.28 -13.93
N PRO A 702 -24.45 -5.62 -12.91
CA PRO A 702 -25.17 -4.62 -12.09
C PRO A 702 -25.47 -3.30 -12.84
N TYR A 703 -25.06 -3.20 -14.12
CA TYR A 703 -25.28 -2.08 -15.01
C TYR A 703 -25.47 -2.58 -16.45
N ASN A 704 -26.08 -1.75 -17.29
CA ASN A 704 -26.14 -1.95 -18.73
C ASN A 704 -25.35 -0.82 -19.42
N VAL A 705 -24.23 -1.16 -20.06
CA VAL A 705 -23.31 -0.15 -20.63
C VAL A 705 -23.95 0.71 -21.74
N LEU A 706 -24.95 0.20 -22.45
CA LEU A 706 -25.62 0.92 -23.55
C LEU A 706 -26.82 1.77 -23.08
N ARG A 707 -27.42 1.42 -21.94
CA ARG A 707 -28.59 2.11 -21.37
C ARG A 707 -28.21 3.10 -20.28
N ASP A 708 -27.29 2.70 -19.41
CA ASP A 708 -26.98 3.45 -18.18
C ASP A 708 -25.91 4.55 -18.42
N PHE A 709 -25.21 4.52 -19.56
CA PHE A 709 -24.16 5.47 -19.92
C PHE A 709 -24.34 6.06 -21.33
N ALA A 710 -23.81 7.27 -21.53
CA ALA A 710 -23.69 7.91 -22.84
C ALA A 710 -22.20 8.04 -23.25
N PRO A 711 -21.87 7.75 -24.52
CA PRO A 711 -20.51 7.87 -25.03
C PRO A 711 -20.08 9.33 -25.14
N VAL A 712 -18.79 9.62 -24.87
CA VAL A 712 -18.17 10.92 -25.10
C VAL A 712 -17.16 10.84 -26.24
N ILE A 713 -16.17 9.94 -26.16
CA ILE A 713 -15.12 9.84 -27.16
C ILE A 713 -14.45 8.47 -27.18
N HIS A 714 -14.06 8.01 -28.36
CA HIS A 714 -13.11 6.93 -28.56
C HIS A 714 -11.69 7.52 -28.44
N ALA A 715 -11.09 7.46 -27.27
CA ALA A 715 -9.87 8.19 -26.99
C ALA A 715 -8.66 7.62 -27.73
N THR A 716 -8.45 6.32 -27.60
CA THR A 716 -7.24 5.66 -28.09
C THR A 716 -7.51 4.22 -28.51
N THR A 717 -6.60 3.66 -29.31
CA THR A 717 -6.58 2.26 -29.70
C THR A 717 -5.16 1.71 -29.59
N VAL A 718 -5.05 0.44 -29.19
CA VAL A 718 -3.80 -0.33 -29.19
C VAL A 718 -3.99 -1.53 -30.12
N PRO A 719 -3.19 -1.65 -31.20
CA PRO A 719 -3.26 -2.81 -32.06
C PRO A 719 -2.69 -4.05 -31.34
N PHE A 720 -3.34 -5.18 -31.57
CA PHE A 720 -2.80 -6.49 -31.21
C PHE A 720 -1.98 -7.07 -32.36
N PHE A 721 -0.98 -7.87 -32.01
CA PHE A 721 -0.08 -8.54 -32.92
C PHE A 721 -0.14 -10.04 -32.67
N LEU A 722 -0.31 -10.81 -33.74
CA LEU A 722 -0.09 -12.25 -33.74
C LEU A 722 1.39 -12.53 -33.79
N VAL A 723 1.89 -13.21 -32.75
CA VAL A 723 3.30 -13.53 -32.64
C VAL A 723 3.51 -15.01 -32.33
N VAL A 724 4.60 -15.54 -32.87
CA VAL A 724 5.03 -16.94 -32.68
C VAL A 724 6.43 -17.00 -32.12
N ASN A 725 6.71 -18.05 -31.35
CA ASN A 725 8.07 -18.38 -30.97
C ASN A 725 8.81 -18.98 -32.18
N GLN A 726 9.88 -18.34 -32.64
CA GLN A 726 10.59 -18.73 -33.87
C GLN A 726 11.35 -20.05 -33.74
N GLU A 727 11.80 -20.39 -32.53
CA GLU A 727 12.54 -21.63 -32.26
C GLU A 727 11.59 -22.83 -32.18
N ALA A 728 10.43 -22.64 -31.54
CA ALA A 728 9.44 -23.70 -31.35
C ALA A 728 8.52 -23.91 -32.58
N LEU A 729 8.30 -22.88 -33.39
CA LEU A 729 7.40 -22.93 -34.54
C LEU A 729 7.97 -22.13 -35.73
N PRO A 730 8.60 -22.78 -36.71
CA PRO A 730 9.28 -22.12 -37.83
C PRO A 730 8.30 -21.73 -38.94
N VAL A 731 7.30 -20.90 -38.63
CA VAL A 731 6.34 -20.34 -39.58
C VAL A 731 6.61 -18.84 -39.79
N ASN A 732 6.50 -18.39 -41.04
CA ASN A 732 6.89 -17.03 -41.44
C ASN A 732 5.70 -16.14 -41.81
N SER A 733 4.52 -16.71 -41.94
CA SER A 733 3.30 -15.99 -42.29
C SER A 733 2.07 -16.58 -41.59
N PRO A 734 0.97 -15.81 -41.46
CA PRO A 734 -0.30 -16.36 -40.98
C PRO A 734 -0.79 -17.54 -41.83
N GLY A 735 -0.57 -17.52 -43.15
CA GLY A 735 -0.92 -18.63 -44.04
C GLY A 735 -0.16 -19.93 -43.73
N GLU A 736 1.15 -19.84 -43.47
CA GLU A 736 1.95 -20.98 -43.02
C GLU A 736 1.49 -21.51 -41.65
N LEU A 737 1.17 -20.61 -40.72
CA LEU A 737 0.61 -20.98 -39.43
C LEU A 737 -0.72 -21.73 -39.58
N VAL A 738 -1.65 -21.22 -40.39
CA VAL A 738 -2.94 -21.88 -40.64
C VAL A 738 -2.75 -23.26 -41.26
N LYS A 739 -1.86 -23.38 -42.25
CA LYS A 739 -1.51 -24.68 -42.86
C LYS A 739 -0.96 -25.66 -41.82
N TYR A 740 -0.04 -25.20 -40.96
CA TYR A 740 0.55 -26.02 -39.90
C TYR A 740 -0.49 -26.47 -38.88
N ALA A 741 -1.33 -25.55 -38.40
CA ALA A 741 -2.36 -25.81 -37.41
C ALA A 741 -3.43 -26.78 -37.93
N ARG A 742 -3.85 -26.68 -39.20
CA ARG A 742 -4.79 -27.64 -39.83
C ARG A 742 -4.20 -29.05 -39.94
N ALA A 743 -2.90 -29.15 -40.21
CA ALA A 743 -2.21 -30.44 -40.24
C ALA A 743 -1.98 -31.04 -38.85
N ASN A 744 -2.07 -30.23 -37.78
CA ASN A 744 -1.75 -30.60 -36.41
C ASN A 744 -2.82 -30.09 -35.41
N PRO A 745 -4.09 -30.51 -35.56
CA PRO A 745 -5.18 -30.02 -34.71
C PRO A 745 -4.90 -30.32 -33.24
N GLY A 746 -5.10 -29.33 -32.37
CA GLY A 746 -4.94 -29.45 -30.93
C GLY A 746 -3.48 -29.58 -30.43
N LYS A 747 -2.48 -29.57 -31.31
CA LYS A 747 -1.06 -29.67 -30.89
C LYS A 747 -0.40 -28.32 -30.59
N LEU A 748 -0.92 -27.24 -31.17
CA LEU A 748 -0.47 -25.89 -30.86
C LEU A 748 -1.21 -25.35 -29.66
N SER A 749 -0.49 -24.61 -28.82
CA SER A 749 -1.06 -23.92 -27.67
C SER A 749 -0.80 -22.42 -27.72
N PHE A 750 -1.71 -21.65 -27.14
CA PHE A 750 -1.55 -20.20 -27.05
C PHE A 750 -1.81 -19.66 -25.64
N ALA A 751 -1.07 -18.59 -25.30
CA ALA A 751 -1.14 -17.96 -24.00
C ALA A 751 -2.16 -16.82 -23.99
N SER A 752 -2.77 -16.58 -22.84
CA SER A 752 -3.64 -15.42 -22.60
C SER A 752 -3.51 -14.93 -21.17
N ALA A 753 -4.04 -13.73 -20.90
CA ALA A 753 -4.15 -13.20 -19.55
C ALA A 753 -5.27 -13.85 -18.70
N GLY A 754 -5.94 -14.90 -19.21
CA GLY A 754 -7.04 -15.59 -18.54
C GLY A 754 -8.26 -15.79 -19.45
N ASN A 755 -9.22 -16.57 -18.96
CA ASN A 755 -10.52 -16.80 -19.62
C ASN A 755 -11.27 -15.46 -19.82
N GLY A 756 -11.90 -15.27 -20.98
CA GLY A 756 -12.57 -14.01 -21.33
C GLY A 756 -11.66 -12.79 -21.56
N SER A 757 -10.33 -12.91 -21.46
CA SER A 757 -9.43 -11.78 -21.73
C SER A 757 -9.43 -11.40 -23.23
N PRO A 758 -9.10 -10.14 -23.60
CA PRO A 758 -9.01 -9.74 -25.00
C PRO A 758 -8.06 -10.62 -25.83
N HIS A 759 -6.97 -11.09 -25.24
CA HIS A 759 -6.00 -12.02 -25.85
C HIS A 759 -6.66 -13.36 -26.22
N HIS A 760 -7.45 -13.90 -25.29
CA HIS A 760 -8.18 -15.14 -25.48
C HIS A 760 -9.20 -14.98 -26.61
N LEU A 761 -10.02 -13.93 -26.56
CA LEU A 761 -11.04 -13.68 -27.59
C LEU A 761 -10.41 -13.38 -28.96
N ALA A 762 -9.29 -12.68 -29.01
CA ALA A 762 -8.57 -12.44 -30.26
C ALA A 762 -8.09 -13.76 -30.90
N MET A 763 -7.58 -14.68 -30.09
CA MET A 763 -7.16 -15.98 -30.60
C MET A 763 -8.34 -16.89 -30.96
N GLU A 764 -9.43 -16.88 -30.20
CA GLU A 764 -10.64 -17.63 -30.55
C GLU A 764 -11.28 -17.10 -31.84
N MET A 765 -11.27 -15.78 -32.06
CA MET A 765 -11.71 -15.19 -33.32
C MET A 765 -10.81 -15.68 -34.48
N PHE A 766 -9.49 -15.68 -34.29
CA PHE A 766 -8.57 -16.20 -35.29
C PHE A 766 -8.80 -17.69 -35.57
N LYS A 767 -8.94 -18.53 -34.54
CA LYS A 767 -9.25 -19.95 -34.65
C LYS A 767 -10.52 -20.19 -35.47
N LEU A 768 -11.59 -19.48 -35.14
CA LEU A 768 -12.88 -19.59 -35.80
C LEU A 768 -12.80 -19.18 -37.28
N ARG A 769 -12.18 -18.03 -37.58
CA ARG A 769 -12.07 -17.51 -38.96
C ARG A 769 -11.14 -18.33 -39.84
N ALA A 770 -10.05 -18.83 -39.26
CA ALA A 770 -9.09 -19.66 -39.98
C ALA A 770 -9.50 -21.15 -40.05
N GLY A 771 -10.52 -21.58 -39.29
CA GLY A 771 -10.92 -22.98 -39.19
C GLY A 771 -9.79 -23.87 -38.68
N ILE A 772 -9.19 -23.47 -37.55
CA ILE A 772 -8.05 -24.17 -36.92
C ILE A 772 -8.34 -24.47 -35.45
N ASP A 773 -7.74 -25.54 -34.95
CA ASP A 773 -7.89 -25.97 -33.56
C ASP A 773 -6.56 -25.85 -32.79
N MET A 774 -6.61 -25.17 -31.64
CA MET A 774 -5.46 -24.88 -30.78
C MET A 774 -5.90 -24.85 -29.31
N VAL A 775 -5.03 -25.31 -28.42
CA VAL A 775 -5.26 -25.38 -26.98
C VAL A 775 -5.04 -24.00 -26.35
N HIS A 776 -6.07 -23.51 -25.67
CA HIS A 776 -5.98 -22.31 -24.86
C HIS A 776 -5.28 -22.61 -23.53
N VAL A 777 -4.24 -21.84 -23.20
CA VAL A 777 -3.57 -21.91 -21.89
C VAL A 777 -3.81 -20.59 -21.16
N PRO A 778 -4.76 -20.54 -20.20
CA PRO A 778 -5.03 -19.34 -19.42
C PRO A 778 -4.00 -19.15 -18.31
N TYR A 779 -3.43 -17.95 -18.22
CA TYR A 779 -2.55 -17.55 -17.12
C TYR A 779 -3.23 -16.50 -16.25
N LYS A 780 -2.81 -16.39 -14.98
CA LYS A 780 -3.21 -15.28 -14.10
C LYS A 780 -2.45 -14.00 -14.47
N GLY A 781 -2.79 -13.44 -15.63
CA GLY A 781 -2.10 -12.32 -16.26
C GLY A 781 -1.08 -12.76 -17.31
N LEU A 782 -0.94 -11.95 -18.37
CA LEU A 782 -0.15 -12.34 -19.55
C LEU A 782 1.36 -12.44 -19.28
N GLY A 783 1.89 -11.73 -18.28
CA GLY A 783 3.32 -11.75 -17.96
C GLY A 783 3.86 -13.16 -17.68
N LEU A 784 3.08 -14.00 -16.98
CA LEU A 784 3.43 -15.42 -16.74
C LEU A 784 3.41 -16.22 -18.05
N GLY A 785 2.40 -15.98 -18.90
CA GLY A 785 2.27 -16.63 -20.21
C GLY A 785 3.38 -16.25 -21.19
N MET A 786 3.90 -15.02 -21.11
CA MET A 786 5.04 -14.60 -21.93
C MET A 786 6.33 -15.36 -21.60
N GLY A 787 6.53 -15.78 -20.35
CA GLY A 787 7.68 -16.62 -19.97
C GLY A 787 7.62 -18.00 -20.63
N ASP A 788 6.46 -18.66 -20.59
CA ASP A 788 6.27 -19.94 -21.27
C ASP A 788 6.28 -19.79 -22.81
N PHE A 789 5.79 -18.66 -23.34
CA PHE A 789 5.91 -18.34 -24.76
C PHE A 789 7.37 -18.21 -25.20
N LEU A 790 8.19 -17.45 -24.46
CA LEU A 790 9.61 -17.23 -24.80
C LEU A 790 10.46 -18.50 -24.68
N THR A 791 10.06 -19.44 -23.83
CA THR A 791 10.72 -20.76 -23.71
C THR A 791 10.20 -21.79 -24.71
N GLY A 792 9.18 -21.44 -25.53
CA GLY A 792 8.61 -22.31 -26.54
C GLY A 792 7.61 -23.35 -26.02
N ARG A 793 7.33 -23.36 -24.70
CA ARG A 793 6.32 -24.22 -24.08
C ARG A 793 4.92 -23.93 -24.61
N VAL A 794 4.64 -22.65 -24.87
CA VAL A 794 3.47 -22.18 -25.59
C VAL A 794 3.93 -21.49 -26.87
N GLN A 795 3.30 -21.79 -28.01
CA GLN A 795 3.89 -21.41 -29.31
C GLN A 795 3.38 -20.06 -29.81
N LEU A 796 2.21 -19.62 -29.34
CA LEU A 796 1.52 -18.44 -29.88
C LEU A 796 0.99 -17.52 -28.79
N VAL A 797 0.87 -16.24 -29.14
CA VAL A 797 0.08 -15.26 -28.41
C VAL A 797 -0.41 -14.17 -29.38
N ILE A 798 -1.62 -13.65 -29.14
CA ILE A 798 -2.05 -12.37 -29.72
C ILE A 798 -2.05 -11.35 -28.59
N THR A 799 -1.22 -10.30 -28.71
CA THR A 799 -1.04 -9.31 -27.64
C THR A 799 -0.62 -7.93 -28.16
N GLY A 800 -0.67 -6.91 -27.30
CA GLY A 800 -0.32 -5.53 -27.63
C GLY A 800 1.19 -5.28 -27.76
N PHE A 801 1.54 -4.19 -28.44
CA PHE A 801 2.92 -3.86 -28.79
C PHE A 801 3.93 -3.84 -27.62
N PRO A 802 3.62 -3.35 -26.40
CA PRO A 802 4.62 -3.33 -25.32
C PRO A 802 5.20 -4.71 -24.97
N ALA A 803 4.34 -5.74 -24.94
CA ALA A 803 4.77 -7.12 -24.70
C ALA A 803 5.58 -7.65 -25.88
N VAL A 804 5.16 -7.33 -27.10
CA VAL A 804 5.85 -7.69 -28.34
C VAL A 804 7.23 -7.03 -28.41
N ALA A 805 7.33 -5.72 -28.19
CA ALA A 805 8.58 -4.96 -28.25
C ALA A 805 9.61 -5.47 -27.23
N ASN A 806 9.18 -5.83 -26.02
CA ASN A 806 10.06 -6.43 -25.02
C ASN A 806 10.52 -7.84 -25.43
N ALA A 807 9.62 -8.66 -25.99
CA ALA A 807 9.95 -9.98 -26.49
C ALA A 807 10.80 -9.96 -27.78
N MET A 808 10.61 -8.97 -28.67
CA MET A 808 11.41 -8.79 -29.89
C MET A 808 12.90 -8.62 -29.58
N LYS A 809 13.25 -7.95 -28.48
CA LYS A 809 14.64 -7.78 -28.01
C LYS A 809 15.35 -9.11 -27.72
N THR A 810 14.61 -10.20 -27.49
CA THR A 810 15.20 -11.52 -27.22
C THR A 810 15.61 -12.29 -28.48
N GLY A 811 15.19 -11.84 -29.67
CA GLY A 811 15.41 -12.55 -30.94
C GLY A 811 14.55 -13.83 -31.11
N LYS A 812 13.76 -14.23 -30.11
CA LYS A 812 12.99 -15.49 -30.11
C LYS A 812 11.58 -15.39 -30.69
N LEU A 813 11.12 -14.20 -31.05
CA LEU A 813 9.74 -13.93 -31.47
C LEU A 813 9.69 -13.50 -32.94
N ARG A 814 8.68 -13.94 -33.68
CA ARG A 814 8.29 -13.37 -34.98
C ARG A 814 6.90 -12.78 -34.91
N VAL A 815 6.73 -11.58 -35.46
CA VAL A 815 5.42 -10.98 -35.71
C VAL A 815 4.90 -11.50 -37.05
N LEU A 816 3.72 -12.11 -37.07
CA LEU A 816 3.10 -12.64 -38.28
C LEU A 816 2.04 -11.72 -38.85
N ALA A 817 1.25 -11.07 -37.99
CA ALA A 817 0.21 -10.14 -38.42
C ALA A 817 -0.18 -9.15 -37.33
N VAL A 818 -0.83 -8.06 -37.75
CA VAL A 818 -1.53 -7.11 -36.88
C VAL A 818 -3.04 -7.37 -36.95
N ALA A 819 -3.70 -7.42 -35.80
CA ALA A 819 -5.16 -7.58 -35.63
C ALA A 819 -5.94 -6.27 -35.80
N GLY A 820 -5.32 -5.24 -36.37
CA GLY A 820 -5.95 -3.97 -36.72
C GLY A 820 -6.48 -3.94 -38.16
N THR A 821 -7.29 -2.94 -38.47
CA THR A 821 -7.81 -2.67 -39.83
C THR A 821 -6.77 -2.05 -40.76
N ALA A 822 -5.66 -1.55 -40.20
CA ALA A 822 -4.51 -1.03 -40.90
C ALA A 822 -3.21 -1.54 -40.23
N ARG A 823 -2.08 -1.46 -40.96
CA ARG A 823 -0.76 -1.79 -40.42
C ARG A 823 -0.38 -0.82 -39.30
N SER A 824 0.41 -1.30 -38.34
CA SER A 824 0.88 -0.46 -37.24
C SER A 824 2.13 0.32 -37.64
N SER A 825 2.20 1.61 -37.26
CA SER A 825 3.39 2.44 -37.41
C SER A 825 4.61 1.93 -36.65
N LEU A 826 4.39 1.10 -35.62
CA LEU A 826 5.43 0.52 -34.77
C LEU A 826 6.06 -0.74 -35.35
N ASN A 827 5.38 -1.37 -36.32
CA ASN A 827 5.91 -2.48 -37.11
C ASN A 827 5.31 -2.41 -38.52
N PRO A 828 5.81 -1.49 -39.38
CA PRO A 828 5.22 -1.22 -40.70
C PRO A 828 5.25 -2.42 -41.66
N ASP A 829 6.20 -3.32 -41.45
CA ASP A 829 6.40 -4.49 -42.30
C ASP A 829 5.39 -5.61 -42.03
N ALA A 830 4.83 -5.66 -40.82
CA ALA A 830 3.83 -6.66 -40.46
C ALA A 830 2.50 -6.41 -41.20
N PRO A 831 2.00 -7.37 -41.98
CA PRO A 831 0.70 -7.25 -42.65
C PRO A 831 -0.44 -7.33 -41.63
N THR A 832 -1.62 -6.83 -41.99
CA THR A 832 -2.87 -7.16 -41.27
C THR A 832 -3.28 -8.61 -41.53
N PHE A 833 -4.17 -9.15 -40.68
CA PHE A 833 -4.79 -10.45 -40.97
C PHE A 833 -5.52 -10.47 -42.32
N LYS A 834 -6.19 -9.36 -42.67
CA LYS A 834 -6.89 -9.20 -43.95
C LYS A 834 -5.93 -9.29 -45.13
N GLU A 835 -4.82 -8.55 -45.10
CA GLU A 835 -3.77 -8.63 -46.13
C GLU A 835 -3.13 -10.03 -46.21
N SER A 836 -3.19 -10.79 -45.12
CA SER A 836 -2.68 -12.17 -45.05
C SER A 836 -3.71 -13.24 -45.45
N GLY A 837 -4.87 -12.85 -45.96
CA GLY A 837 -5.92 -13.77 -46.43
C GLY A 837 -6.79 -14.38 -45.33
N VAL A 838 -6.73 -13.86 -44.11
CA VAL A 838 -7.60 -14.26 -42.99
C VAL A 838 -8.57 -13.13 -42.67
N GLU A 839 -9.75 -13.19 -43.25
CA GLU A 839 -10.77 -12.16 -43.05
C GLU A 839 -11.46 -12.25 -41.69
N GLY A 840 -11.94 -11.11 -41.18
CA GLY A 840 -12.78 -11.06 -39.99
C GLY A 840 -12.04 -11.22 -38.65
N VAL A 841 -10.71 -11.07 -38.62
CA VAL A 841 -9.88 -11.01 -37.40
C VAL A 841 -9.43 -9.57 -37.19
N ALA A 842 -10.31 -8.77 -36.58
CA ALA A 842 -10.06 -7.37 -36.24
C ALA A 842 -10.42 -7.16 -34.76
N ILE A 843 -9.46 -7.36 -33.87
CA ILE A 843 -9.61 -7.12 -32.43
C ILE A 843 -8.45 -6.24 -32.00
N ASP A 844 -8.79 -4.99 -31.71
CA ASP A 844 -7.93 -4.00 -31.09
C ASP A 844 -8.35 -3.81 -29.62
N VAL A 845 -7.51 -3.11 -28.85
CA VAL A 845 -7.86 -2.68 -27.49
C VAL A 845 -8.05 -1.18 -27.53
N TRP A 846 -9.31 -0.76 -27.57
CA TRP A 846 -9.65 0.65 -27.47
C TRP A 846 -9.95 1.09 -26.05
N GLN A 847 -9.74 2.39 -25.80
CA GLN A 847 -10.10 3.07 -24.57
C GLN A 847 -10.99 4.27 -24.91
N GLY A 848 -11.99 4.55 -24.08
CA GLY A 848 -12.94 5.62 -24.35
C GLY A 848 -13.62 6.15 -23.11
N VAL A 849 -14.21 7.33 -23.22
CA VAL A 849 -14.82 8.04 -22.10
C VAL A 849 -16.34 7.96 -22.20
N LEU A 850 -16.97 7.64 -21.07
CA LEU A 850 -18.42 7.63 -20.88
C LEU A 850 -18.85 8.66 -19.82
N VAL A 851 -20.09 9.08 -19.89
CA VAL A 851 -20.82 9.83 -18.85
C VAL A 851 -22.13 9.11 -18.49
N PRO A 852 -22.82 9.44 -17.39
CA PRO A 852 -24.16 8.91 -17.13
C PRO A 852 -25.14 9.27 -18.26
N ALA A 853 -26.07 8.38 -18.60
CA ALA A 853 -26.96 8.51 -19.77
C ALA A 853 -27.86 9.77 -19.77
N GLY A 854 -28.11 10.37 -18.61
CA GLY A 854 -28.91 11.61 -18.47
C GLY A 854 -28.13 12.92 -18.70
N THR A 855 -26.83 12.84 -19.03
CA THR A 855 -25.97 14.02 -19.14
C THR A 855 -26.43 14.93 -20.30
N PRO A 856 -26.61 16.25 -20.08
CA PRO A 856 -27.07 17.15 -21.14
C PRO A 856 -26.18 17.10 -22.39
N ALA A 857 -26.80 17.03 -23.58
CA ALA A 857 -26.08 16.98 -24.85
C ALA A 857 -25.02 18.10 -25.02
N PRO A 858 -25.28 19.37 -24.64
CA PRO A 858 -24.27 20.42 -24.72
C PRO A 858 -23.01 20.14 -23.88
N MET A 859 -23.16 19.42 -22.77
CA MET A 859 -22.02 19.04 -21.93
C MET A 859 -21.22 17.88 -22.55
N ILE A 860 -21.91 16.90 -23.14
CA ILE A 860 -21.26 15.82 -23.90
C ILE A 860 -20.47 16.39 -25.07
N GLU A 861 -21.04 17.33 -25.82
CA GLU A 861 -20.38 18.02 -26.94
C GLU A 861 -19.15 18.80 -26.46
N ARG A 862 -19.27 19.51 -25.33
CA ARG A 862 -18.15 20.25 -24.74
C ARG A 862 -17.00 19.34 -24.31
N LEU A 863 -17.31 18.24 -23.61
CA LEU A 863 -16.32 17.23 -23.21
C LEU A 863 -15.66 16.59 -24.44
N ASN A 864 -16.47 16.23 -25.45
CA ASN A 864 -15.96 15.65 -26.69
C ASN A 864 -15.01 16.60 -27.44
N ALA A 865 -15.39 17.87 -27.58
CA ALA A 865 -14.56 18.88 -28.23
C ALA A 865 -13.19 19.01 -27.53
N GLU A 866 -13.20 19.00 -26.19
CA GLU A 866 -11.98 19.11 -25.41
C GLU A 866 -11.09 17.87 -25.52
N PHE A 867 -11.64 16.66 -25.40
CA PHE A 867 -10.84 15.45 -25.59
C PHE A 867 -10.27 15.36 -27.01
N ASN A 868 -11.01 15.76 -28.04
CA ASN A 868 -10.50 15.83 -29.41
C ASN A 868 -9.34 16.83 -29.55
N ARG A 869 -9.40 17.98 -28.87
CA ARG A 869 -8.29 18.94 -28.81
C ARG A 869 -7.06 18.33 -28.14
N ILE A 870 -7.25 17.71 -26.98
CA ILE A 870 -6.17 17.12 -26.17
C ILE A 870 -5.44 16.02 -26.94
N LEU A 871 -6.17 15.12 -27.59
CA LEU A 871 -5.59 14.00 -28.36
C LEU A 871 -4.74 14.47 -29.56
N ARG A 872 -4.91 15.71 -30.01
CA ARG A 872 -4.10 16.32 -31.09
C ARG A 872 -2.84 17.01 -30.59
N LEU A 873 -2.69 17.21 -29.27
CA LEU A 873 -1.53 17.90 -28.72
C LEU A 873 -0.24 17.07 -28.92
N PRO A 874 0.87 17.66 -29.42
CA PRO A 874 2.14 16.96 -29.59
C PRO A 874 2.62 16.27 -28.31
N ARG A 875 2.58 16.97 -27.16
CA ARG A 875 2.97 16.46 -25.85
C ARG A 875 2.17 15.24 -25.38
N VAL A 876 0.93 15.10 -25.83
CA VAL A 876 0.09 13.92 -25.55
C VAL A 876 0.50 12.78 -26.47
N ARG A 877 0.65 13.04 -27.77
CA ARG A 877 1.06 12.03 -28.76
C ARG A 877 2.45 11.47 -28.47
N GLU A 878 3.40 12.31 -28.07
CA GLU A 878 4.77 11.91 -27.67
C GLU A 878 4.79 10.95 -26.48
N LYS A 879 3.81 11.03 -25.57
CA LYS A 879 3.67 10.09 -24.45
C LYS A 879 3.01 8.77 -24.87
N LEU A 880 2.11 8.80 -25.85
CA LEU A 880 1.30 7.65 -26.27
C LEU A 880 2.01 6.75 -27.29
N VAL A 881 2.67 7.34 -28.29
CA VAL A 881 3.29 6.63 -29.42
C VAL A 881 4.36 5.61 -28.97
N PRO A 882 5.30 5.91 -28.05
CA PRO A 882 6.30 4.94 -27.60
C PRO A 882 5.70 3.71 -26.90
N GLN A 883 4.47 3.82 -26.40
CA GLN A 883 3.73 2.74 -25.75
C GLN A 883 2.87 1.95 -26.75
N GLY A 884 2.88 2.36 -28.01
CA GLY A 884 2.06 1.80 -29.07
C GLY A 884 0.56 2.09 -28.95
N ILE A 885 0.24 3.24 -28.37
CA ILE A 885 -1.12 3.73 -28.23
C ILE A 885 -1.37 4.78 -29.31
N ASP A 886 -2.32 4.51 -30.19
CA ASP A 886 -2.75 5.44 -31.21
C ASP A 886 -3.90 6.31 -30.68
N ALA A 887 -3.74 7.63 -30.77
CA ALA A 887 -4.82 8.58 -30.49
C ALA A 887 -5.83 8.55 -31.64
N VAL A 888 -7.12 8.36 -31.33
CA VAL A 888 -8.19 8.22 -32.33
C VAL A 888 -9.06 9.47 -32.37
N GLY A 889 -9.83 9.73 -31.30
CA GLY A 889 -10.80 10.80 -31.24
C GLY A 889 -12.11 10.47 -31.97
N GLY A 890 -12.80 11.50 -32.45
CA GLY A 890 -14.08 11.37 -33.18
C GLY A 890 -15.28 11.83 -32.35
N THR A 891 -16.47 11.50 -32.81
CA THR A 891 -17.75 11.96 -32.25
C THR A 891 -18.31 11.00 -31.21
N PRO A 892 -19.19 11.48 -30.29
CA PRO A 892 -19.93 10.61 -29.37
C PRO A 892 -20.72 9.51 -30.09
N VAL A 893 -21.29 9.84 -31.25
CA VAL A 893 -22.10 8.92 -32.06
C VAL A 893 -21.26 7.78 -32.62
N GLU A 894 -20.09 8.08 -33.19
CA GLU A 894 -19.16 7.07 -33.70
C GLU A 894 -18.70 6.13 -32.59
N PHE A 895 -18.37 6.67 -31.41
CA PHE A 895 -17.99 5.83 -30.28
C PHE A 895 -19.15 4.95 -29.78
N GLY A 896 -20.38 5.49 -29.74
CA GLY A 896 -21.57 4.71 -29.41
C GLY A 896 -21.87 3.60 -30.42
N MET A 897 -21.64 3.84 -31.71
CA MET A 897 -21.74 2.80 -32.77
C MET A 897 -20.68 1.73 -32.59
N ARG A 898 -19.43 2.12 -32.32
CA ARG A 898 -18.33 1.20 -32.03
C ARG A 898 -18.66 0.29 -30.85
N LEU A 899 -19.12 0.86 -29.73
CA LEU A 899 -19.47 0.11 -28.53
C LEU A 899 -20.58 -0.93 -28.80
N ARG A 900 -21.63 -0.55 -29.54
CA ARG A 900 -22.70 -1.48 -29.94
C ARG A 900 -22.19 -2.61 -30.84
N SER A 901 -21.43 -2.25 -31.87
CA SER A 901 -20.88 -3.21 -32.83
C SER A 901 -19.96 -4.23 -32.15
N ASP A 902 -19.10 -3.79 -31.24
CA ASP A 902 -18.20 -4.69 -30.51
C ASP A 902 -18.98 -5.62 -29.57
N ILE A 903 -20.01 -5.15 -28.87
CA ILE A 903 -20.86 -6.00 -28.04
C ILE A 903 -21.54 -7.11 -28.88
N GLU A 904 -22.08 -6.76 -30.04
CA GLU A 904 -22.71 -7.72 -30.95
C GLU A 904 -21.69 -8.73 -31.50
N MET A 905 -20.52 -8.25 -31.93
CA MET A 905 -19.42 -9.08 -32.39
C MET A 905 -18.98 -10.08 -31.31
N TYR A 906 -18.75 -9.61 -30.07
CA TYR A 906 -18.33 -10.47 -28.97
C TYR A 906 -19.43 -11.46 -28.57
N ARG A 907 -20.72 -11.07 -28.58
CA ARG A 907 -21.83 -12.02 -28.34
C ARG A 907 -21.85 -13.13 -29.38
N GLY A 908 -21.69 -12.76 -30.65
CA GLY A 908 -21.58 -13.72 -31.75
C GLY A 908 -20.42 -14.68 -31.56
N LEU A 909 -19.23 -14.16 -31.21
CA LEU A 909 -18.05 -14.97 -30.96
C LEU A 909 -18.23 -15.92 -29.77
N VAL A 910 -18.62 -15.39 -28.61
CA VAL A 910 -18.81 -16.14 -27.36
C VAL A 910 -19.79 -17.28 -27.55
N LYS A 911 -20.90 -17.03 -28.28
CA LYS A 911 -21.87 -18.06 -28.64
C LYS A 911 -21.28 -19.09 -29.60
N ALA A 912 -20.53 -18.66 -30.62
CA ALA A 912 -19.94 -19.55 -31.62
C ALA A 912 -18.88 -20.50 -31.04
N VAL A 913 -18.10 -20.03 -30.04
CA VAL A 913 -17.06 -20.84 -29.38
C VAL A 913 -17.52 -21.47 -28.06
N ASN A 914 -18.80 -21.35 -27.71
CA ASN A 914 -19.41 -21.84 -26.47
C ASN A 914 -18.60 -21.46 -25.20
N LEU A 915 -18.13 -20.20 -25.16
CA LEU A 915 -17.33 -19.71 -24.05
C LEU A 915 -18.24 -19.32 -22.87
N ARG A 916 -18.01 -19.91 -21.71
CA ARG A 916 -18.66 -19.52 -20.44
C ARG A 916 -17.59 -19.12 -19.42
N VAL A 917 -17.84 -18.03 -18.70
CA VAL A 917 -17.02 -17.59 -17.57
C VAL A 917 -17.97 -17.45 -16.40
N GLU A 918 -17.79 -18.28 -15.38
CA GLU A 918 -18.53 -18.21 -14.11
C GLU A 918 -18.11 -16.99 -13.28
#